data_AF-A0A6P6DPF2-F1
#
_entry.id   AF-A0A6P6DPF2-F1
#
_cell.length_a   1.000
_cell.length_b   1.000
_cell.length_c   1.000
_cell.angle_alpha   90.00
_cell.angle_beta   90.00
_cell.angle_gamma   90.00
#
_symmetry.space_group_name_H-M   'P 1'
#
loop_
_entity.id
_entity.type
_entity.pdbx_description
1 polymer ?
#
loop_
_entity_poly.entity_id
_entity_poly.type
_entity_poly.pdbx_seq_one_letter_code
_entity_poly.pdbx_strand_id
1 'polypeptide(L)'
;MQTMELIKRKRSPSHSYEKEHEQLSRNFTELQLKQEAQIKESEEVLYEEGLSKIALNGPSEQIAYLLIERSTFLEKSELSDSKSESQKHMSSNLQKELPQSRHEDLDEDKTSQNCVEGDAEHPAHSVGVARAGSQRLASRLLAKDKELSRLDSAREKAQLEIGSLKANLIKQKENDTIDLQKAKEHNQRLDEEILALRSRVRSLDSENKALGEMVEKLKAEMYESPKNQQLGNHSPEKAVGAEQRGQYLPPGEKLKHEQQEELQQLRQNLRRLQILCNSAEKELRYERGKNLDLKQHNSLLQEESIKIKLELKQAQQKLQDNTKMCYSLTAEWKHSQQKIRELELESLKQAQSIRSQSSLQEQLAQEKAKVAEAEGKILDLQQKLEHARDVCLTDTCSLRKKQLEEKVNEATENEVKLKQQYQEEQQKRKLLDQDINELQRQVRTLQEKESQLEMTSSQQQEALLKQLEDEKRKCDEHIKSNQALSEKLCELLQEKEALWKEHGRYLEQLDRHVRNCNEKHHHHKTKLQKVKDRLVHEVEIRNKRIKQLEDETGILQQRIKSEKEFQDQILAQNDILLLEKRKLLEQVLNQEELIISNKSIISSIQNKAFFLDKENKQLQENHFRLMQQVVLLERILWSIRIHRREETIGDIPEFEVLNKILPLPSSSASGIGLVEPAGNNRETEGHKPEAAATGPESPESLSHSQNSEAGYKNVASLKQTDSIQEQDQKSKL
;
A
#
# COMPACT_ATOMS: atom_id res chain seq x y z
N MET A 1 -20.39 -23.32 22.08
CA MET A 1 -19.26 -24.20 21.70
C MET A 1 -18.56 -23.77 20.40
N GLN A 2 -19.27 -23.36 19.34
CA GLN A 2 -18.66 -22.98 18.04
C GLN A 2 -17.73 -21.74 18.09
N THR A 3 -17.95 -20.80 19.00
CA THR A 3 -17.09 -19.61 19.16
C THR A 3 -15.73 -19.92 19.79
N MET A 4 -15.66 -20.89 20.72
CA MET A 4 -14.39 -21.35 21.29
C MET A 4 -13.54 -22.11 20.28
N GLU A 5 -14.18 -22.82 19.35
CA GLU A 5 -13.50 -23.59 18.30
C GLU A 5 -12.88 -22.66 17.24
N LEU A 6 -13.54 -21.55 16.90
CA LEU A 6 -12.98 -20.51 16.04
C LEU A 6 -11.79 -19.77 16.68
N ILE A 7 -11.84 -19.51 17.98
CA ILE A 7 -10.72 -18.86 18.71
C ILE A 7 -9.53 -19.82 18.82
N LYS A 8 -9.75 -21.12 19.04
CA LYS A 8 -8.69 -22.14 18.99
C LYS A 8 -8.08 -22.26 17.59
N ARG A 9 -8.88 -22.23 16.52
CA ARG A 9 -8.40 -22.26 15.12
C ARG A 9 -7.65 -20.99 14.68
N LYS A 10 -7.94 -19.83 15.29
CA LYS A 10 -7.22 -18.57 15.02
C LYS A 10 -5.93 -18.42 15.85
N ARG A 11 -5.86 -19.02 17.04
CA ARG A 11 -4.65 -18.96 17.91
C ARG A 11 -3.61 -20.05 17.59
N SER A 12 -4.01 -21.18 17.02
CA SER A 12 -3.09 -22.27 16.67
C SER A 12 -2.03 -21.89 15.62
N PRO A 13 -2.32 -21.10 14.57
CA PRO A 13 -1.29 -20.66 13.63
C PRO A 13 -0.35 -19.63 14.29
N SER A 14 -0.87 -18.66 15.05
CA SER A 14 -0.05 -17.66 15.73
C SER A 14 0.99 -18.27 16.67
N HIS A 15 0.59 -19.28 17.46
CA HIS A 15 1.53 -19.96 18.36
C HIS A 15 2.57 -20.81 17.61
N SER A 16 2.23 -21.32 16.43
CA SER A 16 3.18 -22.01 15.53
C SER A 16 4.22 -21.04 14.97
N TYR A 17 3.79 -19.86 14.52
CA TYR A 17 4.68 -18.82 14.00
C TYR A 17 5.60 -18.25 15.09
N GLU A 18 5.08 -18.08 16.30
CA GLU A 18 5.84 -17.60 17.45
C GLU A 18 6.94 -18.61 17.85
N LYS A 19 6.61 -19.91 17.87
CA LYS A 19 7.60 -20.98 18.07
C LYS A 19 8.63 -21.08 16.95
N GLU A 20 8.22 -20.96 15.69
CA GLU A 20 9.15 -20.94 14.55
C GLU A 20 10.08 -19.72 14.59
N HIS A 21 9.56 -18.55 14.98
CA HIS A 21 10.34 -17.34 15.15
C HIS A 21 11.34 -17.44 16.31
N GLU A 22 10.94 -18.03 17.45
CA GLU A 22 11.85 -18.33 18.56
C GLU A 22 12.92 -19.35 18.16
N GLN A 23 12.56 -20.39 17.39
CA GLN A 23 13.50 -21.38 16.87
C GLN A 23 14.50 -20.74 15.90
N LEU A 24 14.02 -19.89 14.99
CA LEU A 24 14.87 -19.13 14.05
C LEU A 24 15.78 -18.13 14.77
N SER A 25 15.27 -17.45 15.80
CA SER A 25 16.07 -16.56 16.63
C SER A 25 17.19 -17.33 17.33
N ARG A 26 16.88 -18.47 17.96
CA ARG A 26 17.87 -19.34 18.60
C ARG A 26 18.93 -19.84 17.61
N ASN A 27 18.51 -20.30 16.42
CA ASN A 27 19.44 -20.74 15.38
C ASN A 27 20.32 -19.59 14.87
N PHE A 28 19.77 -18.37 14.75
CA PHE A 28 20.52 -17.19 14.36
C PHE A 28 21.56 -16.81 15.43
N THR A 29 21.21 -16.87 16.70
CA THR A 29 22.16 -16.60 17.80
C THR A 29 23.28 -17.65 17.83
N GLU A 30 22.95 -18.93 17.60
CA GLU A 30 23.93 -20.01 17.58
C GLU A 30 24.89 -19.90 16.38
N LEU A 31 24.39 -19.49 15.20
CA LEU A 31 25.22 -19.19 14.04
C LEU A 31 26.12 -17.97 14.28
N GLN A 32 25.61 -16.94 14.94
CA GLN A 32 26.39 -15.75 15.28
C GLN A 32 27.52 -16.10 16.26
N LEU A 33 27.26 -16.92 17.28
CA LEU A 33 28.28 -17.41 18.21
C LEU A 33 29.34 -18.29 17.52
N LYS A 34 28.93 -19.14 16.56
CA LYS A 34 29.88 -19.94 15.77
C LYS A 34 30.75 -19.05 14.87
N GLN A 35 30.17 -18.02 14.27
CA GLN A 35 30.90 -17.06 13.46
C GLN A 35 31.89 -16.23 14.31
N GLU A 36 31.49 -15.78 15.50
CA GLU A 36 32.40 -15.10 16.44
C GLU A 36 33.52 -16.01 16.94
N ALA A 37 33.26 -17.30 17.16
CA ALA A 37 34.29 -18.28 17.52
C ALA A 37 35.30 -18.50 16.38
N GLN A 38 34.83 -18.65 15.14
CA GLN A 38 35.71 -18.76 13.97
C GLN A 38 36.53 -17.49 13.72
N ILE A 39 35.93 -16.31 13.94
CA ILE A 39 36.66 -15.04 13.83
C ILE A 39 37.78 -15.00 14.89
N LYS A 40 37.49 -15.32 16.15
CA LYS A 40 38.52 -15.38 17.20
C LYS A 40 39.63 -16.38 16.89
N GLU A 41 39.29 -17.57 16.40
CA GLU A 41 40.28 -18.58 16.00
C GLU A 41 41.15 -18.05 14.85
N SER A 42 40.55 -17.40 13.85
CA SER A 42 41.32 -16.77 12.76
C SER A 42 42.18 -15.60 13.22
N GLU A 43 41.72 -14.79 14.17
CA GLU A 43 42.49 -13.70 14.77
C GLU A 43 43.67 -14.24 15.59
N GLU A 44 43.50 -15.35 16.29
CA GLU A 44 44.54 -16.03 17.06
C GLU A 44 45.62 -16.63 16.14
N VAL A 45 45.23 -17.31 15.06
CA VAL A 45 46.16 -17.83 14.05
C VAL A 45 46.92 -16.69 13.33
N LEU A 46 46.24 -15.60 12.97
CA LEU A 46 46.89 -14.41 12.39
C LEU A 46 47.83 -13.71 13.37
N TYR A 47 47.56 -13.81 14.68
CA TYR A 47 48.44 -13.28 15.72
C TYR A 47 49.72 -14.14 15.84
N GLU A 48 49.61 -15.46 15.79
CA GLU A 48 50.76 -16.38 15.81
C GLU A 48 51.66 -16.23 14.57
N GLU A 49 51.09 -15.93 13.40
CA GLU A 49 51.84 -15.70 12.15
C GLU A 49 52.44 -14.28 12.04
N GLY A 50 52.25 -13.41 13.05
CA GLY A 50 52.79 -12.05 13.06
C GLY A 50 52.04 -11.07 12.13
N LEU A 51 50.86 -11.45 11.66
CA LEU A 51 49.98 -10.70 10.75
C LEU A 51 48.86 -9.94 11.49
N SER A 52 49.08 -9.60 12.76
CA SER A 52 48.07 -8.98 13.66
C SER A 52 47.49 -7.67 13.12
N LYS A 53 48.16 -7.00 12.17
CA LYS A 53 47.66 -5.80 11.48
C LYS A 53 46.50 -6.08 10.51
N ILE A 54 46.33 -7.32 10.06
CA ILE A 54 45.28 -7.74 9.11
C ILE A 54 43.96 -8.02 9.85
N ALA A 55 44.03 -8.49 11.10
CA ALA A 55 42.87 -8.81 11.95
C ALA A 55 41.93 -7.62 12.20
N LEU A 56 42.42 -6.38 12.13
CA LEU A 56 41.64 -5.16 12.39
C LEU A 56 40.81 -4.66 11.18
N ASN A 57 40.96 -5.28 10.01
CA ASN A 57 40.30 -4.85 8.78
C ASN A 57 39.07 -5.71 8.47
N GLY A 58 38.10 -5.17 7.70
CA GLY A 58 36.90 -5.92 7.33
C GLY A 58 37.23 -7.16 6.48
N PRO A 59 36.38 -8.20 6.45
CA PRO A 59 36.68 -9.46 5.75
C PRO A 59 37.01 -9.27 4.25
N SER A 60 36.46 -8.26 3.59
CA SER A 60 36.84 -7.92 2.20
C SER A 60 38.26 -7.35 2.07
N GLU A 61 38.70 -6.57 3.06
CA GLU A 61 40.05 -6.01 3.10
C GLU A 61 41.08 -7.08 3.48
N GLN A 62 40.74 -8.00 4.38
CA GLN A 62 41.58 -9.16 4.70
C GLN A 62 41.85 -10.02 3.46
N ILE A 63 40.82 -10.29 2.65
CA ILE A 63 40.96 -11.02 1.38
C ILE A 63 41.83 -10.22 0.39
N ALA A 64 41.66 -8.91 0.30
CA ALA A 64 42.46 -8.08 -0.60
C ALA A 64 43.95 -8.06 -0.21
N TYR A 65 44.26 -7.95 1.09
CA TYR A 65 45.63 -8.00 1.59
C TYR A 65 46.30 -9.37 1.34
N LEU A 66 45.59 -10.47 1.62
CA LEU A 66 46.11 -11.83 1.36
C LEU A 66 46.32 -12.11 -0.14
N LEU A 67 45.46 -11.59 -1.01
CA LEU A 67 45.62 -11.71 -2.46
C LEU A 67 46.83 -10.91 -2.98
N ILE A 68 47.08 -9.73 -2.42
CA ILE A 68 48.24 -8.90 -2.76
C ILE A 68 49.53 -9.56 -2.26
N GLU A 69 49.57 -10.07 -1.03
CA GLU A 69 50.76 -10.78 -0.54
C GLU A 69 51.04 -12.03 -1.37
N ARG A 70 50.03 -12.85 -1.67
CA ARG A 70 50.19 -14.03 -2.51
C ARG A 70 50.73 -13.70 -3.90
N SER A 71 50.31 -12.60 -4.50
CA SER A 71 50.83 -12.15 -5.81
C SER A 71 52.27 -11.65 -5.71
N THR A 72 52.64 -10.94 -4.63
CA THR A 72 54.05 -10.55 -4.40
C THR A 72 54.97 -11.73 -4.09
N PHE A 73 54.47 -12.80 -3.46
CA PHE A 73 55.23 -14.04 -3.24
C PHE A 73 55.39 -14.86 -4.51
N LEU A 74 54.36 -14.93 -5.36
CA LEU A 74 54.43 -15.56 -6.68
C LEU A 74 55.46 -14.86 -7.58
N GLU A 75 55.45 -13.53 -7.61
CA GLU A 75 56.41 -12.73 -8.38
C GLU A 75 57.86 -12.93 -7.89
N LYS A 76 58.05 -13.07 -6.57
CA LYS A 76 59.36 -13.43 -5.98
C LYS A 76 59.80 -14.85 -6.31
N SER A 77 58.88 -15.80 -6.42
CA SER A 77 59.17 -17.21 -6.77
C SER A 77 59.53 -17.36 -8.26
N GLU A 78 58.84 -16.64 -9.15
CA GLU A 78 59.13 -16.63 -10.60
C GLU A 78 60.51 -15.99 -10.90
N LEU A 79 60.93 -15.02 -10.09
CA LEU A 79 62.28 -14.43 -10.18
C LEU A 79 63.41 -15.36 -9.68
N SER A 80 63.12 -16.35 -8.83
CA SER A 80 64.11 -17.35 -8.40
C SER A 80 64.30 -18.51 -9.38
N ASP A 81 63.27 -18.86 -10.16
CA ASP A 81 63.36 -19.96 -11.14
C ASP A 81 64.18 -19.58 -12.38
N SER A 82 64.18 -18.29 -12.77
CA SER A 82 64.98 -17.77 -13.89
C SER A 82 66.51 -17.78 -13.67
N LYS A 83 67.00 -18.06 -12.45
CA LYS A 83 68.44 -18.20 -12.15
C LYS A 83 68.97 -19.64 -12.21
N SER A 84 68.10 -20.64 -12.31
CA SER A 84 68.50 -22.06 -12.25
C SER A 84 68.65 -22.72 -13.63
N GLU A 85 68.10 -22.12 -14.70
CA GLU A 85 68.10 -22.70 -16.05
C GLU A 85 69.35 -22.35 -16.90
N SER A 86 70.17 -21.38 -16.50
CA SER A 86 71.37 -21.00 -17.26
C SER A 86 72.63 -21.85 -16.98
N GLN A 87 72.55 -22.88 -16.12
CA GLN A 87 73.73 -23.66 -15.68
C GLN A 87 73.58 -25.18 -15.85
N LYS A 88 72.88 -25.66 -16.89
CA LYS A 88 72.80 -27.10 -17.21
C LYS A 88 73.21 -27.51 -18.64
N HIS A 89 73.77 -26.60 -19.43
CA HIS A 89 74.09 -26.87 -20.84
C HIS A 89 75.59 -27.00 -21.16
N MET A 90 76.38 -27.64 -20.29
CA MET A 90 77.76 -28.02 -20.62
C MET A 90 78.10 -29.37 -19.98
N SER A 91 77.53 -30.48 -20.48
CA SER A 91 78.01 -31.84 -20.16
C SER A 91 77.49 -32.88 -21.17
N SER A 92 78.44 -33.69 -21.65
CA SER A 92 78.31 -35.01 -22.29
C SER A 92 77.66 -35.16 -23.67
N ASN A 93 78.53 -35.18 -24.68
CA ASN A 93 78.50 -36.17 -25.78
C ASN A 93 78.66 -37.59 -25.21
N LEU A 94 77.93 -38.58 -25.74
CA LEU A 94 78.40 -39.94 -26.12
C LEU A 94 77.23 -40.86 -26.56
N GLN A 95 77.40 -41.42 -27.78
CA GLN A 95 76.99 -42.76 -28.27
C GLN A 95 75.49 -43.13 -28.37
N LYS A 96 74.98 -43.37 -29.60
CA LYS A 96 74.87 -44.69 -30.31
C LYS A 96 73.88 -45.64 -29.59
N GLU A 97 72.78 -46.13 -30.16
CA GLU A 97 72.62 -46.82 -31.45
C GLU A 97 71.18 -46.74 -32.04
N LEU A 98 71.13 -46.91 -33.36
CA LEU A 98 70.02 -47.26 -34.28
C LEU A 98 69.25 -48.56 -33.88
N PRO A 99 68.26 -49.07 -34.65
CA PRO A 99 67.11 -48.44 -35.34
C PRO A 99 65.81 -49.32 -35.26
N GLN A 100 64.64 -48.83 -35.72
CA GLN A 100 63.70 -49.63 -36.56
C GLN A 100 62.41 -48.89 -36.95
N SER A 101 62.34 -48.53 -38.25
CA SER A 101 61.25 -48.82 -39.21
C SER A 101 59.83 -48.30 -38.92
N ARG A 102 59.12 -47.58 -39.80
CA ARG A 102 58.82 -47.72 -41.24
C ARG A 102 58.26 -46.34 -41.70
N HIS A 103 58.71 -45.73 -42.82
CA HIS A 103 58.15 -45.86 -44.19
C HIS A 103 56.60 -45.76 -44.18
N GLU A 104 55.90 -44.82 -44.82
CA GLU A 104 55.89 -44.18 -46.17
C GLU A 104 54.93 -42.96 -46.02
N ASP A 105 54.87 -41.87 -46.80
CA ASP A 105 55.48 -41.42 -48.05
C ASP A 105 55.02 -39.97 -48.33
N LEU A 106 55.90 -39.17 -48.97
CA LEU A 106 55.68 -38.24 -50.11
C LEU A 106 54.71 -37.03 -49.93
N ASP A 107 54.99 -35.80 -50.38
CA ASP A 107 55.89 -35.31 -51.43
C ASP A 107 56.21 -33.82 -51.24
N GLU A 108 57.40 -33.44 -51.74
CA GLU A 108 58.02 -32.11 -51.73
C GLU A 108 57.38 -31.11 -52.70
N ASP A 109 57.58 -29.80 -52.45
CA ASP A 109 58.00 -28.91 -53.55
C ASP A 109 58.80 -27.68 -53.09
N LYS A 110 60.06 -27.66 -53.53
CA LYS A 110 60.88 -26.53 -54.05
C LYS A 110 61.29 -25.36 -53.15
N THR A 111 62.55 -25.46 -52.75
CA THR A 111 63.55 -24.39 -52.62
C THR A 111 63.81 -23.70 -53.97
N SER A 112 63.88 -22.37 -54.01
CA SER A 112 65.15 -21.64 -54.24
C SER A 112 64.96 -20.19 -54.68
N GLN A 113 65.84 -19.35 -54.11
CA GLN A 113 66.64 -18.32 -54.77
C GLN A 113 66.27 -16.83 -54.60
N ASN A 114 67.31 -16.14 -54.11
CA ASN A 114 67.64 -14.71 -54.19
C ASN A 114 66.83 -13.75 -53.31
N CYS A 115 67.56 -12.94 -52.52
CA CYS A 115 67.44 -11.47 -52.52
C CYS A 115 68.59 -10.86 -51.69
N VAL A 116 69.51 -10.16 -52.37
CA VAL A 116 70.21 -8.99 -51.85
C VAL A 116 69.73 -7.84 -52.73
N GLU A 117 68.85 -7.00 -52.20
CA GLU A 117 68.42 -5.66 -52.67
C GLU A 117 67.25 -5.29 -51.71
N GLY A 118 67.22 -4.17 -50.98
CA GLY A 118 67.56 -2.81 -51.37
C GLY A 118 66.30 -1.95 -51.15
N ASP A 119 66.18 -1.35 -49.96
CA ASP A 119 65.50 -0.06 -49.71
C ASP A 119 64.08 0.21 -50.26
N ALA A 120 63.14 -0.73 -50.11
CA ALA A 120 61.71 -0.46 -50.36
C ALA A 120 60.74 -0.92 -49.24
N GLU A 121 61.18 -1.69 -48.24
CA GLU A 121 60.28 -2.29 -47.24
C GLU A 121 60.06 -1.46 -45.96
N HIS A 122 60.91 -0.46 -45.68
CA HIS A 122 60.74 0.39 -44.50
C HIS A 122 59.45 1.25 -44.49
N PRO A 123 59.01 1.85 -45.62
CA PRO A 123 57.74 2.57 -45.68
C PRO A 123 56.54 1.63 -45.53
N ALA A 124 56.55 0.47 -46.20
CA ALA A 124 55.44 -0.48 -46.19
C ALA A 124 55.21 -1.11 -44.80
N HIS A 125 56.29 -1.45 -44.08
CA HIS A 125 56.19 -1.97 -42.72
C HIS A 125 55.76 -0.87 -41.72
N SER A 126 56.23 0.38 -41.89
CA SER A 126 55.78 1.50 -41.04
C SER A 126 54.30 1.86 -41.26
N VAL A 127 53.83 1.82 -42.51
CA VAL A 127 52.42 2.07 -42.87
C VAL A 127 51.54 0.91 -42.41
N GLY A 128 52.02 -0.34 -42.47
CA GLY A 128 51.33 -1.50 -41.91
C GLY A 128 51.12 -1.39 -40.39
N VAL A 129 52.16 -0.97 -39.66
CA VAL A 129 52.08 -0.73 -38.21
C VAL A 129 51.17 0.45 -37.87
N ALA A 130 51.23 1.56 -38.63
CA ALA A 130 50.35 2.71 -38.44
C ALA A 130 48.87 2.40 -38.76
N ARG A 131 48.61 1.57 -39.78
CA ARG A 131 47.27 1.12 -40.15
C ARG A 131 46.68 0.16 -39.11
N ALA A 132 47.50 -0.76 -38.60
CA ALA A 132 47.12 -1.63 -37.49
C ALA A 132 46.88 -0.83 -36.20
N GLY A 133 47.68 0.20 -35.93
CA GLY A 133 47.47 1.14 -34.82
C GLY A 133 46.16 1.91 -34.94
N SER A 134 45.86 2.42 -36.15
CA SER A 134 44.61 3.13 -36.46
C SER A 134 43.39 2.21 -36.30
N GLN A 135 43.47 0.95 -36.73
CA GLN A 135 42.41 -0.04 -36.53
C GLN A 135 42.20 -0.39 -35.04
N ARG A 136 43.27 -0.54 -34.26
CA ARG A 136 43.14 -0.78 -32.80
C ARG A 136 42.48 0.39 -32.09
N LEU A 137 42.80 1.63 -32.48
CA LEU A 137 42.16 2.82 -31.93
C LEU A 137 40.69 2.92 -32.33
N ALA A 138 40.34 2.62 -33.59
CA ALA A 138 38.96 2.57 -34.04
C ALA A 138 38.12 1.52 -33.28
N SER A 139 38.67 0.31 -33.09
CA SER A 139 38.02 -0.74 -32.29
C SER A 139 37.85 -0.33 -30.82
N ARG A 140 38.82 0.40 -30.25
CA ARG A 140 38.76 0.90 -28.88
C ARG A 140 37.74 2.03 -28.72
N LEU A 141 37.60 2.91 -29.72
CA LEU A 141 36.56 3.92 -29.78
C LEU A 141 35.17 3.30 -29.90
N LEU A 142 34.97 2.32 -30.80
CA LEU A 142 33.71 1.60 -30.91
C LEU A 142 33.33 0.85 -29.63
N ALA A 143 34.31 0.30 -28.91
CA ALA A 143 34.07 -0.32 -27.61
C ALA A 143 33.61 0.73 -26.57
N LYS A 144 34.20 1.92 -26.59
CA LYS A 144 33.81 3.04 -25.72
C LYS A 144 32.44 3.61 -26.07
N ASP A 145 32.08 3.72 -27.35
CA ASP A 145 30.73 4.16 -27.77
C ASP A 145 29.64 3.17 -27.34
N LYS A 146 29.92 1.87 -27.38
CA LYS A 146 29.02 0.83 -26.85
C LYS A 146 28.90 0.91 -25.33
N GLU A 147 29.99 1.23 -24.64
CA GLU A 147 30.00 1.44 -23.19
C GLU A 147 29.20 2.68 -22.80
N LEU A 148 29.38 3.80 -23.51
CA LEU A 148 28.59 5.02 -23.35
C LEU A 148 27.10 4.78 -23.60
N SER A 149 26.73 4.08 -24.69
CA SER A 149 25.33 3.73 -24.96
C SER A 149 24.69 2.88 -23.85
N ARG A 150 25.47 1.99 -23.21
CA ARG A 150 25.00 1.21 -22.05
C ARG A 150 24.80 2.08 -20.82
N LEU A 151 25.71 3.03 -20.58
CA LEU A 151 25.60 3.99 -19.48
C LEU A 151 24.40 4.92 -19.68
N ASP A 152 24.15 5.39 -20.90
CA ASP A 152 22.98 6.22 -21.21
C ASP A 152 21.67 5.47 -21.00
N SER A 153 21.59 4.19 -21.41
CA SER A 153 20.42 3.35 -21.12
C SER A 153 20.21 3.11 -19.62
N ALA A 154 21.30 2.91 -18.86
CA ALA A 154 21.23 2.77 -17.41
C ALA A 154 20.77 4.08 -16.73
N ARG A 155 21.25 5.23 -17.21
CA ARG A 155 20.83 6.55 -16.75
C ARG A 155 19.35 6.81 -17.01
N GLU A 156 18.85 6.47 -18.20
CA GLU A 156 17.43 6.61 -18.54
C GLU A 156 16.54 5.75 -17.65
N LYS A 157 16.93 4.49 -17.39
CA LYS A 157 16.23 3.61 -16.44
C LYS A 157 16.19 4.19 -15.02
N ALA A 158 17.33 4.68 -14.54
CA ALA A 158 17.40 5.34 -13.23
C ALA A 158 16.53 6.60 -13.17
N GLN A 159 16.44 7.38 -14.25
CA GLN A 159 15.56 8.54 -14.34
C GLN A 159 14.08 8.16 -14.29
N LEU A 160 13.68 7.08 -14.97
CA LEU A 160 12.31 6.55 -14.91
C LEU A 160 11.95 6.05 -13.51
N GLU A 161 12.88 5.36 -12.83
CA GLU A 161 12.69 4.92 -11.45
C GLU A 161 12.56 6.09 -10.48
N ILE A 162 13.41 7.11 -10.61
CA ILE A 162 13.29 8.36 -9.84
C ILE A 162 11.93 9.02 -10.12
N GLY A 163 11.46 9.04 -11.36
CA GLY A 163 10.13 9.54 -11.72
C GLY A 163 8.99 8.77 -11.03
N SER A 164 9.07 7.44 -11.03
CA SER A 164 8.12 6.56 -10.34
C SER A 164 8.11 6.79 -8.83
N LEU A 165 9.29 6.87 -8.21
CA LEU A 165 9.44 7.14 -6.78
C LEU A 165 8.92 8.53 -6.40
N LYS A 166 9.16 9.56 -7.22
CA LYS A 166 8.57 10.89 -7.02
C LYS A 166 7.06 10.86 -7.08
N ALA A 167 6.46 10.15 -8.05
CA ALA A 167 5.01 10.01 -8.14
C ALA A 167 4.42 9.28 -6.92
N ASN A 168 5.07 8.23 -6.44
CA ASN A 168 4.66 7.52 -5.23
C ASN A 168 4.78 8.41 -3.98
N LEU A 169 5.82 9.22 -3.87
CA LEU A 169 5.99 10.18 -2.78
C LEU A 169 4.88 11.25 -2.78
N ILE A 170 4.48 11.74 -3.94
CA ILE A 170 3.35 12.69 -4.06
C ILE A 170 2.05 12.03 -3.60
N LYS A 171 1.74 10.83 -4.08
CA LYS A 171 0.55 10.06 -3.65
C LYS A 171 0.55 9.79 -2.16
N GLN A 172 1.70 9.46 -1.59
CA GLN A 172 1.82 9.25 -0.15
C GLN A 172 1.55 10.53 0.63
N LYS A 173 2.12 11.67 0.20
CA LYS A 173 1.83 12.98 0.81
C LYS A 173 0.34 13.35 0.72
N GLU A 174 -0.30 13.11 -0.41
CA GLU A 174 -1.74 13.34 -0.56
C GLU A 174 -2.55 12.45 0.40
N ASN A 175 -2.23 11.17 0.51
CA ASN A 175 -2.88 10.27 1.47
C ASN A 175 -2.68 10.74 2.91
N ASP A 176 -1.46 11.11 3.30
CA ASP A 176 -1.14 11.62 4.63
C ASP A 176 -1.93 12.91 4.94
N THR A 177 -2.11 13.80 3.95
CA THR A 177 -2.93 15.01 4.11
C THR A 177 -4.42 14.71 4.27
N ILE A 178 -4.94 13.73 3.54
CA ILE A 178 -6.34 13.29 3.65
C ILE A 178 -6.59 12.66 5.02
N ASP A 179 -5.68 11.80 5.49
CA ASP A 179 -5.83 11.15 6.79
C ASP A 179 -5.66 12.14 7.95
N LEU A 180 -4.76 13.11 7.82
CA LEU A 180 -4.67 14.23 8.76
C LEU A 180 -5.96 15.05 8.78
N GLN A 181 -6.58 15.30 7.62
CA GLN A 181 -7.84 16.02 7.53
C GLN A 181 -8.99 15.25 8.19
N LYS A 182 -9.11 13.94 7.95
CA LYS A 182 -10.09 13.08 8.62
C LYS A 182 -9.90 13.06 10.13
N ALA A 183 -8.66 13.00 10.60
CA ALA A 183 -8.36 13.05 12.03
C ALA A 183 -8.77 14.39 12.65
N LYS A 184 -8.53 15.51 11.95
CA LYS A 184 -9.00 16.84 12.38
C LYS A 184 -10.53 16.92 12.45
N GLU A 185 -11.23 16.43 11.44
CA GLU A 185 -12.70 16.39 11.44
C GLU A 185 -13.25 15.50 12.56
N HIS A 186 -12.61 14.36 12.82
CA HIS A 186 -13.02 13.49 13.92
C HIS A 186 -12.82 14.18 15.28
N ASN A 187 -11.67 14.82 15.49
CA ASN A 187 -11.42 15.58 16.72
C ASN A 187 -12.41 16.73 16.88
N GLN A 188 -12.73 17.44 15.80
CA GLN A 188 -13.74 18.50 15.84
C GLN A 188 -15.12 17.96 16.25
N ARG A 189 -15.55 16.80 15.71
CA ARG A 189 -16.81 16.16 16.14
C ARG A 189 -16.78 15.76 17.61
N LEU A 190 -15.65 15.25 18.10
CA LEU A 190 -15.49 14.91 19.52
C LEU A 190 -15.55 16.17 20.39
N ASP A 191 -14.94 17.28 19.97
CA ASP A 191 -15.00 18.55 20.70
C ASP A 191 -16.44 19.10 20.75
N GLU A 192 -17.20 19.00 19.66
CA GLU A 192 -18.62 19.35 19.60
C GLU A 192 -19.46 18.47 20.53
N GLU A 193 -19.21 17.15 20.54
CA GLU A 193 -19.89 16.22 21.45
C GLU A 193 -19.55 16.49 22.91
N ILE A 194 -18.27 16.77 23.23
CA ILE A 194 -17.83 17.16 24.58
C ILE A 194 -18.52 18.46 25.01
N LEU A 195 -18.64 19.45 24.11
CA LEU A 195 -19.37 20.69 24.40
C LEU A 195 -20.85 20.44 24.66
N ALA A 196 -21.51 19.60 23.85
CA ALA A 196 -22.90 19.22 24.03
C ALA A 196 -23.12 18.47 25.35
N LEU A 197 -22.26 17.50 25.68
CA LEU A 197 -22.28 16.77 26.94
C LEU A 197 -22.05 17.70 28.14
N ARG A 198 -21.08 18.62 28.06
CA ARG A 198 -20.86 19.63 29.10
C ARG A 198 -22.07 20.54 29.29
N SER A 199 -22.77 20.91 28.21
CA SER A 199 -24.01 21.67 28.28
C SER A 199 -25.13 20.87 28.96
N ARG A 200 -25.27 19.59 28.60
CA ARG A 200 -26.25 18.69 29.20
C ARG A 200 -26.00 18.48 30.69
N VAL A 201 -24.74 18.29 31.10
CA VAL A 201 -24.35 18.16 32.50
C VAL A 201 -24.72 19.44 33.27
N ARG A 202 -24.39 20.63 32.75
CA ARG A 202 -24.81 21.89 33.40
C ARG A 202 -26.33 22.01 33.55
N SER A 203 -27.09 21.57 32.54
CA SER A 203 -28.56 21.54 32.60
C SER A 203 -29.06 20.56 33.67
N LEU A 204 -28.50 19.35 33.73
CA LEU A 204 -28.83 18.37 34.76
C LEU A 204 -28.44 18.84 36.17
N ASP A 205 -27.30 19.51 36.32
CA ASP A 205 -26.89 20.11 37.59
C ASP A 205 -27.85 21.21 38.04
N SER A 206 -28.36 22.02 37.10
CA SER A 206 -29.39 23.03 37.40
C SER A 206 -30.73 22.42 37.81
N GLU A 207 -31.13 21.31 37.19
CA GLU A 207 -32.34 20.55 37.54
C GLU A 207 -32.19 19.88 38.91
N ASN A 208 -31.05 19.23 39.16
CA ASN A 208 -30.73 18.65 40.47
C ASN A 208 -30.71 19.70 41.58
N LYS A 209 -30.19 20.90 41.30
CA LYS A 209 -30.24 22.02 42.24
C LYS A 209 -31.69 22.43 42.56
N ALA A 210 -32.54 22.57 41.55
CA ALA A 210 -33.95 22.92 41.73
C ALA A 210 -34.73 21.83 42.51
N LEU A 211 -34.48 20.55 42.22
CA LEU A 211 -35.03 19.43 42.98
C LEU A 211 -34.53 19.43 44.43
N GLY A 212 -33.25 19.72 44.65
CA GLY A 212 -32.69 19.89 45.99
C GLY A 212 -33.38 21.00 46.77
N GLU A 213 -33.59 22.16 46.15
CA GLU A 213 -34.33 23.29 46.76
C GLU A 213 -35.79 22.92 47.08
N MET A 214 -36.46 22.13 46.23
CA MET A 214 -37.82 21.64 46.49
C MET A 214 -37.86 20.64 47.65
N VAL A 215 -36.86 19.75 47.74
CA VAL A 215 -36.72 18.81 48.86
C VAL A 215 -36.46 19.56 50.17
N GLU A 216 -35.63 20.60 50.16
CA GLU A 216 -35.41 21.42 51.36
C GLU A 216 -36.66 22.22 51.75
N LYS A 217 -37.46 22.71 50.79
CA LYS A 217 -38.79 23.30 51.09
C LYS A 217 -39.75 22.29 51.72
N LEU A 218 -39.83 21.08 51.17
CA LEU A 218 -40.66 20.01 51.74
C LEU A 218 -40.18 19.59 53.14
N LYS A 219 -38.87 19.54 53.37
CA LYS A 219 -38.31 19.33 54.71
C LYS A 219 -38.69 20.47 55.65
N ALA A 220 -38.57 21.72 55.23
CA ALA A 220 -38.97 22.87 56.03
C ALA A 220 -40.47 22.83 56.38
N GLU A 221 -41.34 22.47 55.43
CA GLU A 221 -42.78 22.25 55.66
C GLU A 221 -43.06 21.10 56.65
N MET A 222 -42.23 20.05 56.64
CA MET A 222 -42.30 18.97 57.63
C MET A 222 -41.85 19.41 59.03
N TYR A 223 -40.90 20.34 59.16
CA TYR A 223 -40.44 20.86 60.45
C TYR A 223 -41.33 22.01 61.00
N GLU A 224 -42.13 22.67 60.16
CA GLU A 224 -43.07 23.75 60.53
C GLU A 224 -44.51 23.28 60.84
N SER A 225 -44.74 21.97 61.03
CA SER A 225 -46.00 21.46 61.59
C SER A 225 -45.87 21.17 63.09
N PRO A 226 -46.34 22.04 64.00
CA PRO A 226 -46.32 21.74 65.42
C PRO A 226 -47.53 20.90 65.84
N LYS A 227 -47.25 19.86 66.64
CA LYS A 227 -48.13 19.24 67.65
C LYS A 227 -49.55 18.81 67.21
N ASN A 228 -49.78 17.49 67.26
CA ASN A 228 -50.75 16.99 68.23
C ASN A 228 -50.30 15.64 68.79
N GLN A 229 -49.96 15.70 70.08
CA GLN A 229 -49.71 14.57 70.95
C GLN A 229 -51.02 13.80 71.17
N GLN A 230 -50.98 12.46 71.08
CA GLN A 230 -51.16 11.55 72.21
C GLN A 230 -51.55 10.13 71.74
N LEU A 231 -50.70 9.17 72.13
CA LEU A 231 -51.01 7.85 72.73
C LEU A 231 -51.92 6.89 71.91
N GLY A 232 -51.56 5.65 71.60
CA GLY A 232 -50.78 4.70 72.41
C GLY A 232 -51.68 3.55 72.89
N ASN A 233 -51.81 2.54 72.03
CA ASN A 233 -52.03 1.10 72.28
C ASN A 233 -53.27 0.55 73.04
N HIS A 234 -53.69 -0.64 72.55
CA HIS A 234 -54.42 -1.76 73.16
C HIS A 234 -55.93 -1.93 72.87
N SER A 235 -56.23 -2.86 71.95
CA SER A 235 -57.35 -3.83 72.07
C SER A 235 -57.09 -4.75 73.28
N PRO A 236 -58.08 -5.46 73.91
CA PRO A 236 -59.23 -6.11 73.25
C PRO A 236 -60.55 -6.25 74.06
N GLU A 237 -61.56 -6.79 73.36
CA GLU A 237 -62.61 -7.70 73.89
C GLU A 237 -63.84 -7.16 74.66
N LYS A 238 -65.02 -7.50 74.09
CA LYS A 238 -66.33 -7.85 74.68
C LYS A 238 -67.13 -6.85 75.55
N ALA A 239 -68.30 -6.54 74.98
CA ALA A 239 -69.65 -6.88 75.46
C ALA A 239 -70.33 -6.03 76.56
N VAL A 240 -71.65 -5.92 76.33
CA VAL A 240 -72.76 -5.62 77.26
C VAL A 240 -73.13 -4.14 77.46
N GLY A 241 -74.44 -3.88 77.32
CA GLY A 241 -75.15 -2.75 77.93
C GLY A 241 -75.70 -1.77 76.91
N ALA A 242 -76.92 -1.98 76.42
CA ALA A 242 -78.15 -1.37 76.95
C ALA A 242 -78.32 0.08 76.45
N GLU A 243 -79.18 0.30 75.46
CA GLU A 243 -80.60 0.67 75.61
C GLU A 243 -80.79 2.17 75.40
N GLN A 244 -81.48 2.52 74.31
CA GLN A 244 -82.58 3.49 74.24
C GLN A 244 -83.04 3.54 72.77
N ARG A 245 -83.99 2.70 72.37
CA ARG A 245 -85.46 2.92 72.47
C ARG A 245 -85.95 3.95 71.44
N GLY A 246 -86.16 3.47 70.22
CA GLY A 246 -87.13 4.00 69.27
C GLY A 246 -88.08 2.88 68.89
N GLN A 247 -89.31 2.92 69.41
CA GLN A 247 -90.46 2.08 69.05
C GLN A 247 -90.70 2.23 67.53
N TYR A 248 -91.07 1.22 66.74
CA TYR A 248 -92.40 0.60 66.63
C TYR A 248 -92.36 -0.75 65.85
N LEU A 249 -93.44 -1.53 66.06
CA LEU A 249 -93.78 -2.93 65.75
C LEU A 249 -93.76 -3.41 64.27
N PRO A 250 -93.83 -4.74 64.01
CA PRO A 250 -93.37 -5.40 62.78
C PRO A 250 -94.46 -5.57 61.70
N PRO A 251 -94.06 -5.59 60.41
CA PRO A 251 -94.77 -6.33 59.38
C PRO A 251 -93.91 -7.48 58.86
N GLY A 252 -94.16 -8.68 59.37
CA GLY A 252 -93.75 -9.92 58.70
C GLY A 252 -94.36 -9.97 57.29
N GLU A 253 -93.58 -10.52 56.35
CA GLU A 253 -93.92 -10.88 54.97
C GLU A 253 -93.51 -9.92 53.83
N LYS A 254 -93.46 -8.59 54.03
CA LYS A 254 -92.91 -7.67 53.00
C LYS A 254 -91.38 -7.54 53.06
N LEU A 255 -90.81 -7.60 54.27
CA LEU A 255 -89.35 -7.56 54.49
C LEU A 255 -88.61 -8.75 53.87
N LYS A 256 -89.28 -9.91 53.71
CA LYS A 256 -88.65 -11.10 53.13
C LYS A 256 -88.41 -10.96 51.64
N HIS A 257 -89.28 -10.27 50.89
CA HIS A 257 -89.08 -10.02 49.47
C HIS A 257 -88.00 -8.96 49.24
N GLU A 258 -88.05 -7.85 49.97
CA GLU A 258 -87.00 -6.82 49.92
C GLU A 258 -85.64 -7.38 50.36
N GLN A 259 -85.56 -8.14 51.46
CA GLN A 259 -84.31 -8.82 51.86
C GLN A 259 -83.86 -9.88 50.87
N GLN A 260 -84.78 -10.61 50.22
CA GLN A 260 -84.42 -11.61 49.20
C GLN A 260 -83.88 -10.93 47.93
N GLU A 261 -84.46 -9.80 47.52
CA GLU A 261 -83.99 -8.98 46.40
C GLU A 261 -82.65 -8.31 46.72
N GLU A 262 -82.49 -7.73 47.91
CA GLU A 262 -81.21 -7.22 48.41
C GLU A 262 -80.15 -8.31 48.48
N LEU A 263 -80.49 -9.52 48.96
CA LEU A 263 -79.57 -10.66 48.97
C LEU A 263 -79.22 -11.12 47.55
N GLN A 264 -80.16 -11.09 46.61
CA GLN A 264 -79.88 -11.39 45.20
C GLN A 264 -78.97 -10.32 44.57
N GLN A 265 -79.22 -9.04 44.85
CA GLN A 265 -78.39 -7.92 44.39
C GLN A 265 -77.00 -7.96 45.02
N LEU A 266 -76.89 -8.29 46.31
CA LEU A 266 -75.61 -8.50 46.99
C LEU A 266 -74.85 -9.69 46.39
N ARG A 267 -75.53 -10.79 46.04
CA ARG A 267 -74.92 -11.94 45.34
C ARG A 267 -74.48 -11.60 43.92
N GLN A 268 -75.20 -10.73 43.21
CA GLN A 268 -74.80 -10.23 41.89
C GLN A 268 -73.60 -9.28 42.02
N ASN A 269 -73.61 -8.38 43.00
CA ASN A 269 -72.51 -7.47 43.31
C ASN A 269 -71.26 -8.23 43.71
N LEU A 270 -71.38 -9.28 44.53
CA LEU A 270 -70.27 -10.16 44.90
C LEU A 270 -69.68 -10.85 43.67
N ARG A 271 -70.52 -11.36 42.77
CA ARG A 271 -70.07 -11.97 41.49
C ARG A 271 -69.37 -10.95 40.60
N ARG A 272 -69.91 -9.72 40.50
CA ARG A 272 -69.29 -8.64 39.73
C ARG A 272 -67.93 -8.25 40.31
N LEU A 273 -67.84 -8.09 41.64
CA LEU A 273 -66.58 -7.83 42.33
C LEU A 273 -65.59 -8.97 42.14
N GLN A 274 -66.03 -10.23 42.21
CA GLN A 274 -65.16 -11.39 41.97
C GLN A 274 -64.59 -11.40 40.55
N ILE A 275 -65.40 -11.06 39.53
CA ILE A 275 -64.92 -10.93 38.15
C ILE A 275 -63.90 -9.78 38.02
N LEU A 276 -64.18 -8.63 38.63
CA LEU A 276 -63.26 -7.49 38.64
C LEU A 276 -61.95 -7.82 39.35
N CYS A 277 -62.00 -8.48 40.51
CA CYS A 277 -60.82 -8.96 41.23
C CYS A 277 -60.01 -9.95 40.39
N ASN A 278 -60.67 -10.90 39.72
CA ASN A 278 -60.01 -11.85 38.82
C ASN A 278 -59.36 -11.14 37.61
N SER A 279 -60.00 -10.09 37.09
CA SER A 279 -59.45 -9.28 36.00
C SER A 279 -58.23 -8.48 36.46
N ALA A 280 -58.34 -7.80 37.60
CA ALA A 280 -57.24 -7.05 38.21
C ALA A 280 -56.07 -7.98 38.57
N GLU A 281 -56.34 -9.20 39.02
CA GLU A 281 -55.29 -10.19 39.30
C GLU A 281 -54.59 -10.65 38.03
N LYS A 282 -55.31 -10.87 36.92
CA LYS A 282 -54.71 -11.19 35.62
C LYS A 282 -53.82 -10.06 35.11
N GLU A 283 -54.27 -8.82 35.25
CA GLU A 283 -53.50 -7.63 34.86
C GLU A 283 -52.24 -7.45 35.73
N LEU A 284 -52.35 -7.64 37.05
CA LEU A 284 -51.19 -7.66 37.94
C LEU A 284 -50.21 -8.78 37.59
N ARG A 285 -50.69 -9.96 37.18
CA ARG A 285 -49.81 -11.05 36.70
C ARG A 285 -49.10 -10.68 35.40
N TYR A 286 -49.80 -10.03 34.46
CA TYR A 286 -49.21 -9.54 33.22
C TYR A 286 -48.11 -8.50 33.48
N GLU A 287 -48.39 -7.50 34.32
CA GLU A 287 -47.40 -6.47 34.69
C GLU A 287 -46.21 -7.05 35.46
N ARG A 288 -46.43 -8.05 36.33
CA ARG A 288 -45.34 -8.80 36.98
C ARG A 288 -44.47 -9.53 35.95
N GLY A 289 -45.08 -10.17 34.95
CA GLY A 289 -44.36 -10.81 33.85
C GLY A 289 -43.49 -9.81 33.09
N LYS A 290 -44.07 -8.70 32.66
CA LYS A 290 -43.35 -7.60 31.99
C LYS A 290 -42.22 -7.04 32.85
N ASN A 291 -42.42 -6.91 34.17
CA ASN A 291 -41.38 -6.45 35.09
C ASN A 291 -40.23 -7.46 35.21
N LEU A 292 -40.51 -8.76 35.17
CA LEU A 292 -39.48 -9.81 35.15
C LEU A 292 -38.67 -9.75 33.85
N ASP A 293 -39.33 -9.58 32.70
CA ASP A 293 -38.63 -9.45 31.41
C ASP A 293 -37.74 -8.20 31.38
N LEU A 294 -38.24 -7.07 31.89
CA LEU A 294 -37.46 -5.83 32.04
C LEU A 294 -36.27 -6.03 33.00
N LYS A 295 -36.43 -6.79 34.09
CA LYS A 295 -35.32 -7.13 34.99
C LYS A 295 -34.28 -7.98 34.28
N GLN A 296 -34.69 -8.98 33.50
CA GLN A 296 -33.76 -9.79 32.71
C GLN A 296 -32.99 -8.96 31.69
N HIS A 297 -33.66 -8.08 30.96
CA HIS A 297 -32.99 -7.15 30.03
C HIS A 297 -32.02 -6.21 30.73
N ASN A 298 -32.38 -5.68 31.91
CA ASN A 298 -31.47 -4.86 32.70
C ASN A 298 -30.23 -5.63 33.17
N SER A 299 -30.38 -6.89 33.59
CA SER A 299 -29.25 -7.75 33.94
C SER A 299 -28.33 -8.00 32.73
N LEU A 300 -28.90 -8.34 31.57
CA LEU A 300 -28.13 -8.53 30.33
C LEU A 300 -27.40 -7.24 29.90
N LEU A 301 -28.05 -6.08 30.04
CA LEU A 301 -27.44 -4.79 29.75
C LEU A 301 -26.28 -4.49 30.71
N GLN A 302 -26.41 -4.86 31.99
CA GLN A 302 -25.32 -4.75 32.96
C GLN A 302 -24.14 -5.67 32.60
N GLU A 303 -24.42 -6.91 32.20
CA GLU A 303 -23.39 -7.87 31.76
C GLU A 303 -22.63 -7.36 30.52
N GLU A 304 -23.34 -6.89 29.49
CA GLU A 304 -22.71 -6.29 28.31
C GLU A 304 -21.98 -4.98 28.66
N SER A 305 -22.49 -4.17 29.59
CA SER A 305 -21.78 -2.98 30.09
C SER A 305 -20.45 -3.35 30.76
N ILE A 306 -20.43 -4.42 31.57
CA ILE A 306 -19.20 -4.91 32.20
C ILE A 306 -18.22 -5.43 31.14
N LYS A 307 -18.70 -6.19 30.17
CA LYS A 307 -17.90 -6.73 29.08
C LYS A 307 -17.26 -5.62 28.22
N ILE A 308 -18.04 -4.61 27.82
CA ILE A 308 -17.53 -3.44 27.10
C ILE A 308 -16.49 -2.69 27.93
N LYS A 309 -16.70 -2.53 29.25
CA LYS A 309 -15.70 -1.91 30.15
C LYS A 309 -14.40 -2.71 30.21
N LEU A 310 -14.45 -4.04 30.18
CA LEU A 310 -13.26 -4.88 30.14
C LEU A 310 -12.54 -4.80 28.79
N GLU A 311 -13.28 -4.84 27.68
CA GLU A 311 -12.71 -4.68 26.33
C GLU A 311 -12.06 -3.29 26.17
N LEU A 312 -12.67 -2.25 26.71
CA LEU A 312 -12.10 -0.90 26.75
C LEU A 312 -10.79 -0.86 27.56
N LYS A 313 -10.76 -1.44 28.76
CA LYS A 313 -9.54 -1.54 29.57
C LYS A 313 -8.44 -2.32 28.85
N GLN A 314 -8.80 -3.40 28.16
CA GLN A 314 -7.85 -4.18 27.38
C GLN A 314 -7.31 -3.38 26.19
N ALA A 315 -8.15 -2.63 25.49
CA ALA A 315 -7.73 -1.75 24.40
C ALA A 315 -6.82 -0.63 24.90
N GLN A 316 -7.13 -0.02 26.05
CA GLN A 316 -6.29 0.99 26.70
C GLN A 316 -4.92 0.43 27.09
N GLN A 317 -4.87 -0.78 27.65
CA GLN A 317 -3.60 -1.44 27.99
C GLN A 317 -2.75 -1.70 26.74
N LYS A 318 -3.35 -2.23 25.67
CA LYS A 318 -2.67 -2.44 24.38
C LYS A 318 -2.12 -1.13 23.80
N LEU A 319 -2.87 -0.03 23.91
CA LEU A 319 -2.40 1.27 23.46
C LEU A 319 -1.19 1.75 24.27
N GLN A 320 -1.20 1.56 25.59
CA GLN A 320 -0.06 1.90 26.44
C GLN A 320 1.17 1.05 26.11
N ASP A 321 1.00 -0.25 25.89
CA ASP A 321 2.10 -1.15 25.55
C ASP A 321 2.66 -0.85 24.15
N ASN A 322 1.79 -0.54 23.18
CA ASN A 322 2.21 -0.03 21.87
C ASN A 322 2.96 1.29 22.00
N THR A 323 2.53 2.20 22.88
CA THR A 323 3.23 3.47 23.11
C THR A 323 4.64 3.25 23.69
N LYS A 324 4.78 2.32 24.65
CA LYS A 324 6.10 1.93 25.18
C LYS A 324 6.99 1.32 24.10
N MET A 325 6.44 0.46 23.25
CA MET A 325 7.15 -0.11 22.10
C MET A 325 7.58 0.98 21.11
N CYS A 326 6.74 1.97 20.83
CA CYS A 326 7.12 3.11 19.99
C CYS A 326 8.31 3.89 20.59
N TYR A 327 8.34 4.08 21.92
CA TYR A 327 9.49 4.73 22.57
C TYR A 327 10.77 3.88 22.47
N SER A 328 10.70 2.56 22.66
CA SER A 328 11.88 1.69 22.52
C SER A 328 12.39 1.66 21.07
N LEU A 329 11.50 1.49 20.09
CA LEU A 329 11.87 1.54 18.67
C LEU A 329 12.45 2.89 18.26
N THR A 330 11.93 3.99 18.81
CA THR A 330 12.49 5.33 18.56
C THR A 330 13.89 5.45 19.15
N ALA A 331 14.15 4.87 20.31
CA ALA A 331 15.49 4.85 20.91
C ALA A 331 16.47 3.99 20.11
N GLU A 332 16.05 2.80 19.66
CA GLU A 332 16.85 1.92 18.78
C GLU A 332 17.16 2.58 17.44
N TRP A 333 16.20 3.28 16.84
CA TRP A 333 16.41 4.05 15.62
C TRP A 333 17.43 5.17 15.82
N LYS A 334 17.33 5.93 16.92
CA LYS A 334 18.32 6.97 17.26
C LYS A 334 19.71 6.38 17.49
N HIS A 335 19.80 5.24 18.16
CA HIS A 335 21.07 4.55 18.39
C HIS A 335 21.70 4.08 17.07
N SER A 336 20.89 3.46 16.20
CA SER A 336 21.33 3.06 14.86
C SER A 336 21.78 4.26 14.02
N GLN A 337 21.05 5.37 14.09
CA GLN A 337 21.42 6.61 13.42
C GLN A 337 22.75 7.17 13.94
N GLN A 338 22.99 7.12 15.25
CA GLN A 338 24.27 7.52 15.83
C GLN A 338 25.40 6.59 15.38
N LYS A 339 25.15 5.28 15.34
CA LYS A 339 26.15 4.31 14.88
C LYS A 339 26.56 4.55 13.43
N ILE A 340 25.62 4.92 12.56
CA ILE A 340 25.92 5.31 11.18
C ILE A 340 26.85 6.54 11.15
N ARG A 341 26.54 7.59 11.93
CA ARG A 341 27.39 8.80 12.01
C ARG A 341 28.80 8.48 12.52
N GLU A 342 28.93 7.56 13.48
CA GLU A 342 30.24 7.11 13.98
C GLU A 342 31.03 6.37 12.89
N LEU A 343 30.37 5.48 12.13
CA LEU A 343 31.00 4.75 11.02
C LEU A 343 31.40 5.70 9.86
N GLU A 344 30.57 6.70 9.55
CA GLU A 344 30.90 7.74 8.58
C GLU A 344 32.14 8.53 9.00
N LEU A 345 32.25 8.88 10.28
CA LEU A 345 33.40 9.60 10.82
C LEU A 345 34.67 8.74 10.80
N GLU A 346 34.55 7.44 11.08
CA GLU A 346 35.68 6.51 11.00
C GLU A 346 36.13 6.29 9.54
N SER A 347 35.19 6.17 8.60
CA SER A 347 35.48 6.14 7.16
C SER A 347 36.26 7.38 6.71
N LEU A 348 35.89 8.57 7.19
CA LEU A 348 36.61 9.81 6.90
C LEU A 348 38.04 9.81 7.46
N LYS A 349 38.25 9.31 8.69
CA LYS A 349 39.60 9.16 9.27
C LYS A 349 40.44 8.17 8.47
N GLN A 350 39.88 7.03 8.09
CA GLN A 350 40.57 6.04 7.26
C GLN A 350 40.96 6.65 5.91
N ALA A 351 40.04 7.38 5.25
CA ALA A 351 40.32 8.07 4.00
C ALA A 351 41.41 9.15 4.14
N GLN A 352 41.49 9.83 5.29
CA GLN A 352 42.56 10.79 5.59
C GLN A 352 43.90 10.07 5.82
N SER A 353 43.89 8.95 6.55
CA SER A 353 45.08 8.11 6.78
C SER A 353 45.65 7.60 5.46
N ILE A 354 44.80 7.03 4.59
CA ILE A 354 45.21 6.54 3.26
C ILE A 354 45.81 7.67 2.42
N ARG A 355 45.22 8.87 2.44
CA ARG A 355 45.79 10.04 1.74
C ARG A 355 47.16 10.44 2.25
N SER A 356 47.38 10.37 3.57
CA SER A 356 48.70 10.64 4.14
C SER A 356 49.73 9.54 3.76
N GLN A 357 49.30 8.27 3.77
CA GLN A 357 50.14 7.14 3.37
C GLN A 357 50.52 7.20 1.88
N SER A 358 49.57 7.52 1.00
CA SER A 358 49.85 7.68 -0.44
C SER A 358 50.82 8.83 -0.70
N SER A 359 50.69 9.95 0.03
CA SER A 359 51.64 11.08 -0.06
C SER A 359 53.05 10.68 0.36
N LEU A 360 53.20 9.89 1.43
CA LEU A 360 54.51 9.37 1.86
C LEU A 360 55.09 8.36 0.87
N GLN A 361 54.25 7.49 0.30
CA GLN A 361 54.68 6.52 -0.72
C GLN A 361 55.14 7.20 -2.00
N GLU A 362 54.47 8.28 -2.41
CA GLU A 362 54.86 9.12 -3.53
C GLU A 362 56.21 9.81 -3.27
N GLN A 363 56.42 10.36 -2.07
CA GLN A 363 57.73 10.91 -1.67
C GLN A 363 58.84 9.86 -1.69
N LEU A 364 58.56 8.65 -1.19
CA LEU A 364 59.53 7.55 -1.22
C LEU A 364 59.88 7.13 -2.66
N ALA A 365 58.89 7.06 -3.56
CA ALA A 365 59.13 6.77 -4.96
C ALA A 365 59.97 7.86 -5.64
N GLN A 366 59.74 9.13 -5.29
CA GLN A 366 60.54 10.25 -5.78
C GLN A 366 62.00 10.18 -5.30
N GLU A 367 62.24 9.83 -4.04
CA GLU A 367 63.62 9.64 -3.54
C GLU A 367 64.31 8.43 -4.18
N LYS A 368 63.60 7.32 -4.40
CA LYS A 368 64.15 6.17 -5.14
C LYS A 368 64.57 6.55 -6.57
N ALA A 369 63.78 7.37 -7.26
CA ALA A 369 64.13 7.85 -8.60
C ALA A 369 65.40 8.71 -8.59
N LYS A 370 65.57 9.59 -7.59
CA LYS A 370 66.81 10.38 -7.42
C LYS A 370 68.03 9.52 -7.12
N VAL A 371 67.88 8.47 -6.30
CA VAL A 371 68.96 7.51 -6.01
C VAL A 371 69.37 6.76 -7.27
N ALA A 372 68.41 6.27 -8.07
CA ALA A 372 68.70 5.62 -9.35
C ALA A 372 69.43 6.56 -10.33
N GLU A 373 69.06 7.84 -10.37
CA GLU A 373 69.78 8.85 -11.17
C GLU A 373 71.22 9.07 -10.67
N ALA A 374 71.44 9.07 -9.36
CA ALA A 374 72.76 9.17 -8.76
C ALA A 374 73.62 7.91 -9.02
N GLU A 375 73.03 6.71 -8.94
CA GLU A 375 73.68 5.45 -9.29
C GLU A 375 74.10 5.42 -10.77
N GLY A 376 73.26 5.89 -11.69
CA GLY A 376 73.62 6.06 -13.09
C GLY A 376 74.85 6.96 -13.28
N LYS A 377 74.90 8.10 -12.57
CA LYS A 377 76.07 8.99 -12.59
C LYS A 377 77.33 8.34 -12.02
N ILE A 378 77.21 7.47 -11.01
CA ILE A 378 78.35 6.73 -10.45
C ILE A 378 78.87 5.71 -11.46
N LEU A 379 77.99 4.96 -12.12
CA LEU A 379 78.39 3.99 -13.16
C LEU A 379 79.10 4.68 -14.32
N ASP A 380 78.59 5.82 -14.80
CA ASP A 380 79.26 6.62 -15.83
C ASP A 380 80.67 7.08 -15.42
N LEU A 381 80.85 7.45 -14.15
CA LEU A 381 82.16 7.83 -13.61
C LEU A 381 83.10 6.62 -13.45
N GLN A 382 82.58 5.45 -13.05
CA GLN A 382 83.34 4.21 -12.97
C GLN A 382 83.84 3.76 -14.35
N GLN A 383 82.99 3.80 -15.38
CA GLN A 383 83.37 3.46 -16.74
C GLN A 383 84.45 4.40 -17.30
N LYS A 384 84.36 5.71 -17.00
CA LYS A 384 85.39 6.70 -17.37
C LYS A 384 86.73 6.43 -16.70
N LEU A 385 86.74 5.96 -15.45
CA LEU A 385 87.95 5.62 -14.72
C LEU A 385 88.61 4.34 -15.27
N GLU A 386 87.81 3.34 -15.61
CA GLU A 386 88.28 2.07 -16.17
C GLU A 386 88.92 2.27 -17.55
N HIS A 387 88.28 3.07 -18.42
CA HIS A 387 88.85 3.44 -19.72
C HIS A 387 90.19 4.19 -19.60
N ALA A 388 90.34 5.07 -18.59
CA ALA A 388 91.60 5.76 -18.33
C ALA A 388 92.71 4.80 -17.84
N ARG A 389 92.36 3.73 -17.10
CA ARG A 389 93.31 2.71 -16.64
C ARG A 389 93.82 1.83 -17.78
N ASP A 390 92.94 1.43 -18.69
CA ASP A 390 93.30 0.56 -19.82
C ASP A 390 94.28 1.22 -20.80
N VAL A 391 94.12 2.53 -21.03
CA VAL A 391 95.02 3.34 -21.87
C VAL A 391 96.44 3.42 -21.27
N CYS A 392 96.60 3.43 -19.95
CA CYS A 392 97.93 3.48 -19.32
C CYS A 392 98.69 2.13 -19.32
N LEU A 393 97.98 1.00 -19.35
CA LEU A 393 98.59 -0.34 -19.33
C LEU A 393 99.11 -0.78 -20.71
N THR A 394 98.52 -0.28 -21.80
CA THR A 394 98.90 -0.64 -23.17
C THR A 394 100.21 0.01 -23.61
N ASP A 395 100.49 1.24 -23.17
CA ASP A 395 101.71 1.97 -23.53
C ASP A 395 102.98 1.48 -22.80
N THR A 396 102.83 0.87 -21.61
CA THR A 396 103.97 0.38 -20.81
C THR A 396 104.42 -1.04 -21.23
N CYS A 397 103.54 -1.83 -21.85
CA CYS A 397 103.79 -3.24 -22.16
C CYS A 397 104.52 -3.48 -23.50
N SER A 398 104.35 -2.58 -24.48
CA SER A 398 104.94 -2.70 -25.82
C SER A 398 106.45 -2.39 -25.87
N LEU A 399 106.97 -1.55 -24.95
CA LEU A 399 108.38 -1.16 -24.89
C LEU A 399 109.28 -2.23 -24.24
N ARG A 400 108.75 -2.98 -23.26
CA ARG A 400 109.50 -4.01 -22.51
C ARG A 400 109.67 -5.32 -23.28
N LYS A 401 108.73 -5.64 -24.19
CA LYS A 401 108.78 -6.83 -25.05
C LYS A 401 109.89 -6.74 -26.10
N LYS A 402 110.13 -5.55 -26.68
CA LYS A 402 111.18 -5.33 -27.70
C LYS A 402 112.62 -5.48 -27.14
N GLN A 403 112.86 -5.19 -25.87
CA GLN A 403 114.19 -5.32 -25.24
C GLN A 403 114.62 -6.76 -24.91
N LEU A 404 113.69 -7.72 -24.89
CA LEU A 404 113.98 -9.13 -24.54
C LEU A 404 114.28 -9.98 -25.78
N GLU A 405 113.78 -9.62 -26.96
CA GLU A 405 114.03 -10.32 -28.22
C GLU A 405 115.49 -10.16 -28.71
N GLU A 406 116.12 -9.00 -28.51
CA GLU A 406 117.53 -8.78 -28.92
C GLU A 406 118.54 -9.62 -28.11
N LYS A 407 118.25 -9.94 -26.84
CA LYS A 407 119.16 -10.71 -25.96
C LYS A 407 119.17 -12.21 -26.25
N VAL A 408 118.14 -12.74 -26.89
CA VAL A 408 118.01 -14.18 -27.19
C VAL A 408 118.87 -14.57 -28.40
N ASN A 409 119.09 -13.66 -29.34
CA ASN A 409 119.86 -13.94 -30.56
C ASN A 409 121.39 -14.01 -30.33
N GLU A 410 121.91 -13.46 -29.24
CA GLU A 410 123.34 -13.43 -28.91
C GLU A 410 123.82 -14.70 -28.17
N ALA A 411 122.90 -15.46 -27.55
CA ALA A 411 123.22 -16.67 -26.78
C ALA A 411 123.43 -17.92 -27.65
N THR A 412 122.84 -17.98 -28.84
CA THR A 412 122.87 -19.15 -29.73
C THR A 412 124.20 -19.32 -30.49
N GLU A 413 124.96 -18.24 -30.72
CA GLU A 413 126.28 -18.30 -31.36
C GLU A 413 127.39 -18.90 -30.46
N ASN A 414 127.17 -18.95 -29.15
CA ASN A 414 128.15 -19.42 -28.17
C ASN A 414 128.13 -20.95 -27.94
N GLU A 415 127.03 -21.65 -28.28
CA GLU A 415 126.84 -23.10 -28.02
C GLU A 415 127.66 -24.01 -28.96
N VAL A 416 128.00 -23.56 -30.17
CA VAL A 416 128.66 -24.38 -31.20
C VAL A 416 130.13 -24.70 -30.87
N LYS A 417 130.80 -23.89 -30.05
CA LYS A 417 132.24 -24.02 -29.72
C LYS A 417 132.55 -25.12 -28.68
N LEU A 418 131.58 -25.57 -27.90
CA LEU A 418 131.79 -26.50 -26.77
C LEU A 418 131.85 -27.98 -27.18
N LYS A 419 131.34 -28.34 -28.36
CA LYS A 419 131.25 -29.73 -28.86
C LYS A 419 132.60 -30.36 -29.26
N GLN A 420 133.66 -29.54 -29.40
CA GLN A 420 135.00 -30.00 -29.79
C GLN A 420 135.81 -30.62 -28.63
N GLN A 421 135.46 -30.35 -27.37
CA GLN A 421 136.21 -30.84 -26.20
C GLN A 421 135.82 -32.25 -25.72
N TYR A 422 134.73 -32.83 -26.26
CA TYR A 422 134.19 -34.12 -25.82
C TYR A 422 135.03 -35.35 -26.24
N GLN A 423 135.94 -35.20 -27.22
CA GLN A 423 136.77 -36.31 -27.72
C GLN A 423 137.89 -36.74 -26.77
N GLU A 424 138.29 -35.88 -25.82
CA GLU A 424 139.40 -36.13 -24.89
C GLU A 424 139.02 -37.04 -23.70
N GLU A 425 137.72 -37.17 -23.39
CA GLU A 425 137.20 -37.94 -22.24
C GLU A 425 137.28 -39.47 -22.39
N GLN A 426 137.47 -40.00 -23.61
CA GLN A 426 137.53 -41.44 -23.88
C GLN A 426 138.72 -42.17 -23.21
N GLN A 427 139.81 -41.46 -22.88
CA GLN A 427 141.01 -42.03 -22.27
C GLN A 427 140.83 -42.38 -20.77
N LYS A 428 139.79 -41.88 -20.09
CA LYS A 428 139.58 -42.09 -18.65
C LYS A 428 138.80 -43.36 -18.30
N ARG A 429 138.28 -44.09 -19.29
CA ARG A 429 137.49 -45.33 -19.13
C ARG A 429 138.20 -46.51 -18.46
N LYS A 430 139.48 -46.38 -18.10
CA LYS A 430 140.24 -47.39 -17.33
C LYS A 430 140.14 -47.20 -15.81
N LEU A 431 139.55 -46.10 -15.34
CA LEU A 431 139.24 -45.89 -13.91
C LEU A 431 137.96 -46.64 -13.45
N LEU A 432 137.17 -47.13 -14.39
CA LEU A 432 135.81 -47.66 -14.24
C LEU A 432 135.69 -49.01 -13.49
N ASP A 433 136.80 -49.70 -13.22
CA ASP A 433 136.76 -50.92 -12.41
C ASP A 433 136.62 -50.64 -10.90
N GLN A 434 136.84 -49.38 -10.46
CA GLN A 434 136.56 -48.94 -9.09
C GLN A 434 135.07 -48.57 -8.88
N ASP A 435 134.33 -48.30 -9.96
CA ASP A 435 132.93 -47.85 -9.92
C ASP A 435 131.91 -48.97 -9.59
N ILE A 436 132.31 -50.25 -9.69
CA ILE A 436 131.41 -51.39 -9.44
C ILE A 436 130.98 -51.46 -7.95
N ASN A 437 131.83 -51.01 -7.03
CA ASN A 437 131.55 -51.04 -5.59
C ASN A 437 130.68 -49.85 -5.11
N GLU A 438 130.66 -48.74 -5.87
CA GLU A 438 129.83 -47.56 -5.58
C GLU A 438 128.38 -47.75 -6.06
N LEU A 439 128.17 -48.52 -7.14
CA LEU A 439 126.84 -48.86 -7.67
C LEU A 439 125.99 -49.71 -6.69
N GLN A 440 126.62 -50.53 -5.84
CA GLN A 440 125.91 -51.29 -4.79
C GLN A 440 125.48 -50.43 -3.57
N ARG A 441 125.98 -49.19 -3.44
CA ARG A 441 125.45 -48.20 -2.48
C ARG A 441 124.26 -47.43 -3.05
N GLN A 442 124.28 -47.13 -4.36
CA GLN A 442 123.22 -46.37 -5.03
C GLN A 442 121.87 -47.11 -5.11
N VAL A 443 121.88 -48.46 -5.21
CA VAL A 443 120.66 -49.29 -5.22
C VAL A 443 119.87 -49.22 -3.90
N ARG A 444 120.55 -49.12 -2.75
CA ARG A 444 119.89 -48.99 -1.43
C ARG A 444 119.22 -47.63 -1.23
N THR A 445 119.85 -46.54 -1.69
CA THR A 445 119.27 -45.18 -1.66
C THR A 445 118.09 -44.98 -2.61
N LEU A 446 117.97 -45.78 -3.67
CA LEU A 446 116.84 -45.71 -4.61
C LEU A 446 115.60 -46.45 -4.04
N GLN A 447 115.78 -47.57 -3.33
CA GLN A 447 114.69 -48.27 -2.65
C GLN A 447 114.05 -47.45 -1.52
N GLU A 448 114.84 -46.67 -0.77
CA GLU A 448 114.32 -45.77 0.28
C GLU A 448 113.52 -44.59 -0.30
N LYS A 449 113.89 -44.08 -1.49
CA LYS A 449 113.14 -43.02 -2.19
C LYS A 449 111.86 -43.55 -2.83
N GLU A 450 111.86 -44.81 -3.28
CA GLU A 450 110.68 -45.51 -3.78
C GLU A 450 109.64 -45.69 -2.66
N SER A 451 110.06 -46.15 -1.48
CA SER A 451 109.18 -46.23 -0.30
C SER A 451 108.64 -44.86 0.16
N GLN A 452 109.43 -43.78 0.05
CA GLN A 452 108.94 -42.42 0.36
C GLN A 452 107.89 -41.93 -0.65
N LEU A 453 108.08 -42.20 -1.94
CA LEU A 453 107.10 -41.85 -2.98
C LEU A 453 105.81 -42.66 -2.83
N GLU A 454 105.89 -43.94 -2.48
CA GLU A 454 104.75 -44.82 -2.23
C GLU A 454 103.93 -44.38 -0.99
N MET A 455 104.59 -43.90 0.06
CA MET A 455 103.92 -43.28 1.23
C MET A 455 103.25 -41.95 0.88
N THR A 456 103.86 -41.10 0.05
CA THR A 456 103.21 -39.83 -0.38
C THR A 456 102.08 -40.04 -1.39
N SER A 457 102.20 -41.06 -2.26
CA SER A 457 101.18 -41.46 -3.24
C SER A 457 99.94 -42.04 -2.55
N SER A 458 100.13 -42.93 -1.57
CA SER A 458 99.03 -43.48 -0.76
C SER A 458 98.34 -42.40 0.08
N GLN A 459 99.09 -41.47 0.68
CA GLN A 459 98.52 -40.32 1.40
C GLN A 459 97.72 -39.37 0.47
N GLN A 460 98.15 -39.16 -0.77
CA GLN A 460 97.40 -38.36 -1.75
C GLN A 460 96.12 -39.07 -2.22
N GLN A 461 96.15 -40.39 -2.41
CA GLN A 461 94.97 -41.18 -2.74
C GLN A 461 93.95 -41.24 -1.60
N GLU A 462 94.40 -41.34 -0.35
CA GLU A 462 93.53 -41.37 0.83
C GLU A 462 92.84 -40.01 1.08
N ALA A 463 93.53 -38.89 0.82
CA ALA A 463 92.94 -37.55 0.90
C ALA A 463 91.85 -37.32 -0.17
N LEU A 464 92.07 -37.80 -1.40
CA LEU A 464 91.07 -37.74 -2.47
C LEU A 464 89.86 -38.63 -2.18
N LEU A 465 90.05 -39.83 -1.61
CA LEU A 465 88.96 -40.69 -1.19
C LEU A 465 88.12 -40.06 -0.08
N LYS A 466 88.74 -39.41 0.92
CA LYS A 466 88.01 -38.67 1.97
C LYS A 466 87.17 -37.52 1.41
N GLN A 467 87.72 -36.76 0.46
CA GLN A 467 86.95 -35.70 -0.22
C GLN A 467 85.77 -36.27 -1.01
N LEU A 468 85.96 -37.38 -1.73
CA LEU A 468 84.89 -38.07 -2.44
C LEU A 468 83.82 -38.62 -1.49
N GLU A 469 84.21 -39.16 -0.32
CA GLU A 469 83.27 -39.61 0.71
C GLU A 469 82.50 -38.46 1.34
N ASP A 470 83.14 -37.32 1.61
CA ASP A 470 82.48 -36.13 2.15
C ASP A 470 81.49 -35.52 1.15
N GLU A 471 81.85 -35.46 -0.14
CA GLU A 471 80.93 -35.04 -1.21
C GLU A 471 79.77 -36.03 -1.40
N LYS A 472 80.02 -37.34 -1.28
CA LYS A 472 78.95 -38.35 -1.28
C LYS A 472 77.99 -38.16 -0.12
N ARG A 473 78.49 -37.90 1.11
CA ARG A 473 77.64 -37.60 2.27
C ARG A 473 76.78 -36.35 2.06
N LYS A 474 77.32 -35.28 1.47
CA LYS A 474 76.56 -34.08 1.10
C LYS A 474 75.46 -34.39 0.08
N CYS A 475 75.77 -35.18 -0.96
CA CYS A 475 74.78 -35.63 -1.93
C CYS A 475 73.66 -36.47 -1.28
N ASP A 476 74.00 -37.37 -0.36
CA ASP A 476 73.01 -38.18 0.37
C ASP A 476 72.10 -37.32 1.28
N GLU A 477 72.64 -36.26 1.89
CA GLU A 477 71.87 -35.28 2.66
C GLU A 477 70.93 -34.47 1.76
N HIS A 478 71.38 -34.04 0.58
CA HIS A 478 70.53 -33.36 -0.41
C HIS A 478 69.42 -34.27 -0.92
N ILE A 479 69.68 -35.56 -1.14
CA ILE A 479 68.66 -36.53 -1.54
C ILE A 479 67.60 -36.68 -0.45
N LYS A 480 68.00 -36.81 0.82
CA LYS A 480 67.07 -36.88 1.96
C LYS A 480 66.26 -35.59 2.12
N SER A 481 66.89 -34.42 1.96
CA SER A 481 66.20 -33.14 1.99
C SER A 481 65.18 -33.01 0.85
N ASN A 482 65.54 -33.43 -0.37
CA ASN A 482 64.63 -33.43 -1.51
C ASN A 482 63.46 -34.43 -1.33
N GLN A 483 63.72 -35.60 -0.76
CA GLN A 483 62.67 -36.57 -0.39
C GLN A 483 61.69 -35.95 0.61
N ALA A 484 62.18 -35.33 1.69
CA ALA A 484 61.33 -34.66 2.67
C ALA A 484 60.52 -33.48 2.08
N LEU A 485 61.10 -32.74 1.12
CA LEU A 485 60.36 -31.69 0.39
C LEU A 485 59.28 -32.28 -0.51
N SER A 486 59.54 -33.42 -1.18
CA SER A 486 58.55 -34.09 -2.01
C SER A 486 57.39 -34.67 -1.21
N GLU A 487 57.65 -35.20 -0.02
CA GLU A 487 56.62 -35.68 0.91
C GLU A 487 55.71 -34.53 1.37
N LYS A 488 56.31 -33.39 1.77
CA LYS A 488 55.55 -32.18 2.11
C LYS A 488 54.71 -31.67 0.94
N LEU A 489 55.23 -31.70 -0.28
CA LEU A 489 54.46 -31.34 -1.47
C LEU A 489 53.28 -32.28 -1.70
N CYS A 490 53.45 -33.59 -1.47
CA CYS A 490 52.36 -34.57 -1.53
C CYS A 490 51.28 -34.32 -0.47
N GLU A 491 51.67 -34.02 0.77
CA GLU A 491 50.75 -33.67 1.86
C GLU A 491 49.92 -32.42 1.52
N LEU A 492 50.58 -31.35 1.04
CA LEU A 492 49.91 -30.12 0.60
C LEU A 492 48.98 -30.35 -0.60
N LEU A 493 49.34 -31.23 -1.53
CA LEU A 493 48.45 -31.60 -2.65
C LEU A 493 47.21 -32.35 -2.16
N GLN A 494 47.35 -33.25 -1.19
CA GLN A 494 46.21 -33.96 -0.58
C GLN A 494 45.31 -33.01 0.21
N GLU A 495 45.90 -32.07 0.96
CA GLU A 495 45.15 -31.04 1.69
C GLU A 495 44.38 -30.12 0.74
N LYS A 496 45.02 -29.66 -0.34
CA LYS A 496 44.36 -28.88 -1.40
C LYS A 496 43.17 -29.65 -1.97
N GLU A 497 43.32 -30.95 -2.25
CA GLU A 497 42.22 -31.77 -2.77
C GLU A 497 41.10 -31.97 -1.73
N ALA A 498 41.44 -32.12 -0.45
CA ALA A 498 40.46 -32.15 0.64
C ALA A 498 39.69 -30.83 0.72
N LEU A 499 40.37 -29.68 0.65
CA LEU A 499 39.74 -28.36 0.61
C LEU A 499 38.81 -28.19 -0.60
N TRP A 500 39.20 -28.67 -1.79
CA TRP A 500 38.30 -28.67 -2.96
C TRP A 500 37.03 -29.48 -2.73
N LYS A 501 37.15 -30.65 -2.07
CA LYS A 501 35.98 -31.46 -1.69
C LYS A 501 35.10 -30.74 -0.68
N GLU A 502 35.67 -30.08 0.32
CA GLU A 502 34.91 -29.24 1.27
C GLU A 502 34.18 -28.09 0.56
N HIS A 503 34.88 -27.34 -0.29
CA HIS A 503 34.27 -26.25 -1.07
C HIS A 503 33.13 -26.75 -1.96
N GLY A 504 33.28 -27.93 -2.59
CA GLY A 504 32.20 -28.59 -3.33
C GLY A 504 30.98 -28.87 -2.46
N ARG A 505 31.16 -29.41 -1.25
CA ARG A 505 30.05 -29.65 -0.31
C ARG A 505 29.37 -28.37 0.16
N TYR A 506 30.14 -27.30 0.41
CA TYR A 506 29.59 -25.99 0.75
C TYR A 506 28.76 -25.40 -0.40
N LEU A 507 29.23 -25.52 -1.64
CA LEU A 507 28.48 -25.12 -2.82
C LEU A 507 27.17 -25.90 -2.96
N GLU A 508 27.21 -27.23 -2.81
CA GLU A 508 25.99 -28.06 -2.84
C GLU A 508 25.00 -27.71 -1.72
N GLN A 509 25.49 -27.33 -0.54
CA GLN A 509 24.67 -26.87 0.57
C GLN A 509 24.03 -25.51 0.24
N LEU A 510 24.79 -24.58 -0.33
CA LEU A 510 24.27 -23.30 -0.78
C LEU A 510 23.21 -23.48 -1.86
N ASP A 511 23.45 -24.33 -2.85
CA ASP A 511 22.48 -24.66 -3.92
C ASP A 511 21.20 -25.28 -3.36
N ARG A 512 21.29 -26.11 -2.31
CA ARG A 512 20.11 -26.63 -1.59
C ARG A 512 19.35 -25.52 -0.88
N HIS A 513 20.04 -24.59 -0.22
CA HIS A 513 19.40 -23.45 0.44
C HIS A 513 18.71 -22.54 -0.57
N VAL A 514 19.36 -22.20 -1.69
CA VAL A 514 18.79 -21.40 -2.78
C VAL A 514 17.55 -22.07 -3.35
N ARG A 515 17.60 -23.39 -3.63
CA ARG A 515 16.43 -24.13 -4.12
C ARG A 515 15.27 -24.10 -3.13
N ASN A 516 15.52 -24.34 -1.84
CA ASN A 516 14.50 -24.29 -0.80
C ASN A 516 13.87 -22.89 -0.66
N CYS A 517 14.69 -21.84 -0.70
CA CYS A 517 14.23 -20.46 -0.68
C CYS A 517 13.35 -20.15 -1.90
N ASN A 518 13.76 -20.59 -3.09
CA ASN A 518 12.98 -20.44 -4.32
C ASN A 518 11.66 -21.21 -4.28
N GLU A 519 11.66 -22.45 -3.79
CA GLU A 519 10.44 -23.25 -3.59
C GLU A 519 9.47 -22.60 -2.62
N LYS A 520 9.96 -22.12 -1.46
CA LYS A 520 9.17 -21.35 -0.50
C LYS A 520 8.59 -20.10 -1.15
N HIS A 521 9.41 -19.37 -1.90
CA HIS A 521 8.96 -18.18 -2.63
C HIS A 521 7.85 -18.51 -3.64
N HIS A 522 8.01 -19.57 -4.44
CA HIS A 522 6.98 -20.04 -5.37
C HIS A 522 5.71 -20.49 -4.65
N HIS A 523 5.83 -21.14 -3.49
CA HIS A 523 4.69 -21.53 -2.68
C HIS A 523 3.93 -20.32 -2.12
N HIS A 524 4.64 -19.30 -1.63
CA HIS A 524 4.03 -18.04 -1.19
C HIS A 524 3.38 -17.28 -2.36
N LYS A 525 4.04 -17.21 -3.52
CA LYS A 525 3.49 -16.63 -4.75
C LYS A 525 2.18 -17.32 -5.16
N THR A 526 2.14 -18.65 -5.09
CA THR A 526 0.93 -19.43 -5.40
C THR A 526 -0.17 -19.22 -4.37
N LYS A 527 0.16 -19.18 -3.06
CA LYS A 527 -0.80 -18.87 -2.00
C LYS A 527 -1.40 -17.47 -2.17
N LEU A 528 -0.56 -16.49 -2.51
CA LEU A 528 -0.99 -15.12 -2.76
C LEU A 528 -1.90 -15.04 -3.98
N GLN A 529 -1.56 -15.75 -5.06
CA GLN A 529 -2.41 -15.84 -6.24
C GLN A 529 -3.79 -16.41 -5.90
N LYS A 530 -3.86 -17.50 -5.13
CA LYS A 530 -5.14 -18.06 -4.66
C LYS A 530 -5.97 -17.08 -3.83
N VAL A 531 -5.33 -16.26 -2.99
CA VAL A 531 -6.01 -15.21 -2.22
C VAL A 531 -6.52 -14.12 -3.16
N LYS A 532 -5.69 -13.67 -4.10
CA LYS A 532 -6.05 -12.69 -5.12
C LYS A 532 -7.27 -13.14 -5.92
N ASP A 533 -7.26 -14.37 -6.42
CA ASP A 533 -8.36 -14.91 -7.23
C ASP A 533 -9.67 -14.97 -6.44
N ARG A 534 -9.62 -15.35 -5.15
CA ARG A 534 -10.80 -15.32 -4.26
C ARG A 534 -11.33 -13.90 -4.07
N LEU A 535 -10.45 -12.93 -3.84
CA LEU A 535 -10.84 -11.54 -3.66
C LEU A 535 -11.45 -10.96 -4.94
N VAL A 536 -10.86 -11.26 -6.10
CA VAL A 536 -11.40 -10.86 -7.41
C VAL A 536 -12.80 -11.45 -7.60
N HIS A 537 -12.98 -12.75 -7.34
CA HIS A 537 -14.29 -13.39 -7.45
C HIS A 537 -15.32 -12.80 -6.48
N GLU A 538 -14.93 -12.50 -5.24
CA GLU A 538 -15.83 -11.86 -4.27
C GLU A 538 -16.22 -10.44 -4.71
N VAL A 539 -15.29 -9.67 -5.26
CA VAL A 539 -15.55 -8.34 -5.83
C VAL A 539 -16.50 -8.45 -7.03
N GLU A 540 -16.31 -9.44 -7.91
CA GLU A 540 -17.24 -9.68 -9.04
C GLU A 540 -18.66 -9.99 -8.56
N ILE A 541 -18.81 -10.83 -7.52
CA ILE A 541 -20.12 -11.12 -6.92
C ILE A 541 -20.75 -9.86 -6.34
N ARG A 542 -19.97 -9.05 -5.59
CA ARG A 542 -20.45 -7.78 -5.02
C ARG A 542 -20.86 -6.80 -6.11
N ASN A 543 -20.08 -6.67 -7.18
CA ASN A 543 -20.40 -5.80 -8.31
C ASN A 543 -21.69 -6.24 -9.02
N LYS A 544 -21.91 -7.55 -9.20
CA LYS A 544 -23.19 -8.07 -9.71
C LYS A 544 -24.35 -7.71 -8.80
N ARG A 545 -24.18 -7.81 -7.47
CA ARG A 545 -25.21 -7.43 -6.51
C ARG A 545 -25.48 -5.91 -6.49
N ILE A 546 -24.44 -5.09 -6.59
CA ILE A 546 -24.56 -3.64 -6.70
C ILE A 546 -25.37 -3.28 -7.95
N LYS A 547 -25.05 -3.86 -9.10
CA LYS A 547 -25.79 -3.62 -10.35
C LYS A 547 -27.27 -3.98 -10.22
N GLN A 548 -27.59 -5.12 -9.59
CA GLN A 548 -28.99 -5.50 -9.33
C GLN A 548 -29.71 -4.47 -8.47
N LEU A 549 -29.06 -3.97 -7.41
CA LEU A 549 -29.64 -2.95 -6.53
C LEU A 549 -29.81 -1.60 -7.24
N GLU A 550 -28.88 -1.25 -8.13
CA GLU A 550 -28.98 -0.05 -8.98
C GLU A 550 -30.19 -0.16 -9.93
N ASP A 551 -30.37 -1.31 -10.58
CA ASP A 551 -31.52 -1.58 -11.45
C ASP A 551 -32.85 -1.52 -10.67
N GLU A 552 -32.93 -2.17 -9.50
CA GLU A 552 -34.09 -2.12 -8.59
C GLU A 552 -34.39 -0.67 -8.16
N THR A 553 -33.36 0.10 -7.81
CA THR A 553 -33.49 1.51 -7.42
C THR A 553 -33.99 2.36 -8.58
N GLY A 554 -33.50 2.11 -9.81
CA GLY A 554 -33.97 2.78 -11.02
C GLY A 554 -35.47 2.57 -11.27
N ILE A 555 -35.95 1.33 -11.14
CA ILE A 555 -37.37 1.00 -11.27
C ILE A 555 -38.21 1.72 -10.21
N LEU A 556 -37.76 1.70 -8.94
CA LEU A 556 -38.46 2.39 -7.86
C LEU A 556 -38.51 3.91 -8.08
N GLN A 557 -37.43 4.51 -8.56
CA GLN A 557 -37.40 5.94 -8.91
C GLN A 557 -38.40 6.26 -10.03
N GLN A 558 -38.50 5.43 -11.06
CA GLN A 558 -39.49 5.61 -12.12
C GLN A 558 -40.92 5.55 -11.55
N ARG A 559 -41.20 4.59 -10.66
CA ARG A 559 -42.51 4.47 -10.02
C ARG A 559 -42.84 5.68 -9.14
N ILE A 560 -41.87 6.21 -8.41
CA ILE A 560 -42.04 7.43 -7.61
C ILE A 560 -42.33 8.64 -8.53
N LYS A 561 -41.68 8.74 -9.69
CA LYS A 561 -41.97 9.81 -10.66
C LYS A 561 -43.41 9.72 -11.18
N SER A 562 -43.87 8.55 -11.61
CA SER A 562 -45.26 8.39 -12.06
C SER A 562 -46.28 8.63 -10.94
N GLU A 563 -45.97 8.24 -9.70
CA GLU A 563 -46.82 8.53 -8.54
C GLU A 563 -46.93 10.04 -8.29
N LYS A 564 -45.82 10.79 -8.40
CA LYS A 564 -45.83 12.25 -8.27
C LYS A 564 -46.65 12.91 -9.38
N GLU A 565 -46.46 12.49 -10.62
CA GLU A 565 -47.25 12.98 -11.76
C GLU A 565 -48.75 12.74 -11.55
N PHE A 566 -49.12 11.58 -11.01
CA PHE A 566 -50.51 11.28 -10.64
C PHE A 566 -51.02 12.14 -9.48
N GLN A 567 -50.21 12.35 -8.44
CA GLN A 567 -50.54 13.26 -7.33
C GLN A 567 -50.76 14.68 -7.82
N ASP A 568 -49.92 15.19 -8.72
CA ASP A 568 -50.04 16.51 -9.33
C ASP A 568 -51.33 16.62 -10.16
N GLN A 569 -51.71 15.54 -10.87
CA GLN A 569 -52.98 15.48 -11.60
C GLN A 569 -54.20 15.52 -10.65
N ILE A 570 -54.17 14.78 -9.54
CA ILE A 570 -55.23 14.83 -8.52
C ILE A 570 -55.32 16.23 -7.91
N LEU A 571 -54.18 16.86 -7.61
CA LEU A 571 -54.14 18.20 -7.04
C LEU A 571 -54.79 19.21 -7.99
N ALA A 572 -54.43 19.17 -9.28
CA ALA A 572 -55.02 20.04 -10.30
C ALA A 572 -56.53 19.82 -10.45
N GLN A 573 -57.01 18.56 -10.43
CA GLN A 573 -58.44 18.27 -10.44
C GLN A 573 -59.15 18.80 -9.19
N ASN A 574 -58.53 18.66 -8.01
CA ASN A 574 -59.09 19.19 -6.77
C ASN A 574 -59.24 20.72 -6.82
N ASP A 575 -58.23 21.42 -7.35
CA ASP A 575 -58.26 22.87 -7.52
C ASP A 575 -59.39 23.31 -8.47
N ILE A 576 -59.60 22.59 -9.58
CA ILE A 576 -60.72 22.83 -10.50
C ILE A 576 -62.06 22.64 -9.77
N LEU A 577 -62.24 21.53 -9.06
CA LEU A 577 -63.47 21.26 -8.30
C LEU A 577 -63.71 22.29 -7.20
N LEU A 578 -62.66 22.76 -6.52
CA LEU A 578 -62.75 23.84 -5.55
C LEU A 578 -63.18 25.16 -6.20
N LEU A 579 -62.68 25.46 -7.40
CA LEU A 579 -63.09 26.64 -8.16
C LEU A 579 -64.56 26.55 -8.58
N GLU A 580 -65.00 25.39 -9.08
CA GLU A 580 -66.40 25.14 -9.43
C GLU A 580 -67.31 25.25 -8.21
N LYS A 581 -66.93 24.67 -7.07
CA LYS A 581 -67.64 24.81 -5.80
C LYS A 581 -67.78 26.29 -5.41
N ARG A 582 -66.72 27.10 -5.53
CA ARG A 582 -66.78 28.54 -5.26
C ARG A 582 -67.77 29.25 -6.19
N LYS A 583 -67.75 28.95 -7.49
CA LYS A 583 -68.69 29.52 -8.47
C LYS A 583 -70.13 29.14 -8.18
N LEU A 584 -70.40 27.87 -7.84
CA LEU A 584 -71.74 27.42 -7.48
C LEU A 584 -72.25 28.08 -6.19
N LEU A 585 -71.38 28.23 -5.19
CA LEU A 585 -71.73 28.96 -3.97
C LEU A 585 -72.05 30.43 -4.26
N GLU A 586 -71.27 31.09 -5.12
CA GLU A 586 -71.55 32.46 -5.57
C GLU A 586 -72.90 32.56 -6.31
N GLN A 587 -73.24 31.59 -7.17
CA GLN A 587 -74.55 31.52 -7.82
C GLN A 587 -75.69 31.34 -6.82
N VAL A 588 -75.52 30.48 -5.81
CA VAL A 588 -76.53 30.28 -4.75
C VAL A 588 -76.74 31.57 -3.95
N LEU A 589 -75.66 32.27 -3.56
CA LEU A 589 -75.76 33.55 -2.86
C LEU A 589 -76.52 34.59 -3.69
N ASN A 590 -76.20 34.73 -4.98
CA ASN A 590 -76.93 35.64 -5.87
C ASN A 590 -78.42 35.28 -5.97
N GLN A 591 -78.76 33.98 -6.01
CA GLN A 591 -80.16 33.53 -5.99
C GLN A 591 -80.84 33.82 -4.65
N GLU A 592 -80.16 33.65 -3.52
CA GLU A 592 -80.67 33.98 -2.19
C GLU A 592 -80.97 35.47 -2.06
N GLU A 593 -80.11 36.35 -2.59
CA GLU A 593 -80.35 37.80 -2.63
C GLU A 593 -81.60 38.15 -3.47
N LEU A 594 -81.77 37.51 -4.63
CA LEU A 594 -82.98 37.66 -5.45
C LEU A 594 -84.23 37.15 -4.72
N ILE A 595 -84.14 36.04 -3.99
CA ILE A 595 -85.25 35.51 -3.17
C ILE A 595 -85.60 36.51 -2.06
N ILE A 596 -84.61 37.11 -1.39
CA ILE A 596 -84.83 38.13 -0.36
C ILE A 596 -85.53 39.36 -0.94
N SER A 597 -85.05 39.85 -2.10
CA SER A 597 -85.67 40.97 -2.83
C SER A 597 -87.13 40.66 -3.21
N ASN A 598 -87.37 39.49 -3.82
CA ASN A 598 -88.71 39.04 -4.20
C ASN A 598 -89.61 38.87 -2.99
N LYS A 599 -89.12 38.36 -1.87
CA LYS A 599 -89.88 38.24 -0.62
C LYS A 599 -90.33 39.62 -0.12
N SER A 600 -89.44 40.62 -0.16
CA SER A 600 -89.79 42.01 0.18
C SER A 600 -90.89 42.56 -0.73
N ILE A 601 -90.77 42.34 -2.05
CA ILE A 601 -91.78 42.75 -3.03
C ILE A 601 -93.11 42.04 -2.77
N ILE A 602 -93.10 40.72 -2.53
CA ILE A 602 -94.30 39.93 -2.24
C ILE A 602 -94.96 40.41 -0.95
N SER A 603 -94.20 40.65 0.13
CA SER A 603 -94.75 41.21 1.37
C SER A 603 -95.38 42.59 1.13
N SER A 604 -94.78 43.43 0.29
CA SER A 604 -95.36 44.72 -0.11
C SER A 604 -96.67 44.56 -0.89
N ILE A 605 -96.71 43.64 -1.87
CA ILE A 605 -97.92 43.33 -2.65
C ILE A 605 -99.02 42.74 -1.74
N GLN A 606 -98.66 41.82 -0.84
CA GLN A 606 -99.60 41.21 0.11
C GLN A 606 -100.25 42.27 1.00
N ASN A 607 -99.46 43.22 1.51
CA ASN A 607 -99.99 44.34 2.28
C ASN A 607 -100.96 45.19 1.44
N LYS A 608 -100.60 45.53 0.20
CA LYS A 608 -101.47 46.27 -0.72
C LYS A 608 -102.77 45.52 -1.02
N ALA A 609 -102.70 44.22 -1.28
CA ALA A 609 -103.87 43.37 -1.51
C ALA A 609 -104.78 43.32 -0.28
N PHE A 610 -104.22 43.19 0.92
CA PHE A 610 -104.97 43.22 2.17
C PHE A 610 -105.72 44.56 2.35
N PHE A 611 -105.09 45.69 2.03
CA PHE A 611 -105.76 46.99 2.06
C PHE A 611 -106.91 47.08 1.04
N LEU A 612 -106.68 46.62 -0.19
CA LEU A 612 -107.72 46.59 -1.24
C LEU A 612 -108.88 45.64 -0.89
N ASP A 613 -108.61 44.48 -0.28
CA ASP A 613 -109.65 43.55 0.18
C ASP A 613 -110.51 44.16 1.30
N LYS A 614 -109.89 44.93 2.20
CA LYS A 614 -110.61 45.66 3.26
C LYS A 614 -111.51 46.73 2.66
N GLU A 615 -110.99 47.51 1.70
CA GLU A 615 -111.77 48.50 0.95
C GLU A 615 -112.91 47.84 0.16
N ASN A 616 -112.65 46.74 -0.52
CA ASN A 616 -113.65 46.00 -1.29
C ASN A 616 -114.75 45.44 -0.38
N LYS A 617 -114.41 44.89 0.79
CA LYS A 617 -115.40 44.49 1.81
C LYS A 617 -116.26 45.67 2.30
N GLN A 618 -115.65 46.84 2.51
CA GLN A 618 -116.38 48.05 2.88
C GLN A 618 -117.32 48.50 1.75
N LEU A 619 -116.88 48.45 0.49
CA LEU A 619 -117.71 48.75 -0.67
C LEU A 619 -118.87 47.75 -0.83
N GLN A 620 -118.64 46.46 -0.58
CA GLN A 620 -119.69 45.43 -0.59
C GLN A 620 -120.74 45.67 0.51
N GLU A 621 -120.32 45.97 1.74
CA GLU A 621 -121.22 46.33 2.84
C GLU A 621 -122.03 47.59 2.51
N ASN A 622 -121.38 48.62 1.96
CA ASN A 622 -122.04 49.84 1.51
C ASN A 622 -123.06 49.54 0.38
N HIS A 623 -122.70 48.69 -0.58
CA HIS A 623 -123.59 48.26 -1.66
C HIS A 623 -124.81 47.50 -1.10
N PHE A 624 -124.61 46.60 -0.14
CA PHE A 624 -125.71 45.88 0.52
C PHE A 624 -126.65 46.82 1.29
N ARG A 625 -126.10 47.80 2.03
CA ARG A 625 -126.91 48.83 2.70
C ARG A 625 -127.72 49.66 1.71
N LEU A 626 -127.10 50.10 0.61
CA LEU A 626 -127.80 50.81 -0.47
C LEU A 626 -128.89 49.94 -1.11
N MET A 627 -128.61 48.67 -1.36
CA MET A 627 -129.60 47.72 -1.89
C MET A 627 -130.79 47.55 -0.94
N GLN A 628 -130.56 47.42 0.37
CA GLN A 628 -131.64 47.39 1.36
C GLN A 628 -132.48 48.67 1.33
N GLN A 629 -131.84 49.84 1.20
CA GLN A 629 -132.55 51.11 1.05
C GLN A 629 -133.38 51.15 -0.23
N VAL A 630 -132.85 50.68 -1.36
CA VAL A 630 -133.59 50.59 -2.64
C VAL A 630 -134.81 49.68 -2.48
N VAL A 631 -134.68 48.50 -1.88
CA VAL A 631 -135.81 47.57 -1.63
C VAL A 631 -136.87 48.21 -0.72
N LEU A 632 -136.46 48.95 0.32
CA LEU A 632 -137.39 49.69 1.18
C LEU A 632 -138.12 50.78 0.39
N LEU A 633 -137.41 51.53 -0.45
CA LEU A 633 -137.99 52.56 -1.32
C LEU A 633 -138.95 51.94 -2.36
N GLU A 634 -138.59 50.82 -2.97
CA GLU A 634 -139.46 50.06 -3.87
C GLU A 634 -140.73 49.58 -3.15
N ARG A 635 -140.61 49.11 -1.91
CA ARG A 635 -141.76 48.72 -1.08
C ARG A 635 -142.65 49.91 -0.75
N ILE A 636 -142.08 51.08 -0.43
CA ILE A 636 -142.83 52.33 -0.23
C ILE A 636 -143.52 52.74 -1.52
N LEU A 637 -142.82 52.71 -2.66
CA LEU A 637 -143.40 53.00 -3.98
C LEU A 637 -144.53 52.03 -4.32
N TRP A 638 -144.39 50.75 -4.00
CA TRP A 638 -145.45 49.74 -4.17
C TRP A 638 -146.63 49.99 -3.23
N SER A 639 -146.39 50.36 -1.97
CA SER A 639 -147.44 50.79 -1.04
C SER A 639 -148.16 52.04 -1.54
N ILE A 640 -147.45 53.04 -2.08
CA ILE A 640 -148.05 54.21 -2.73
C ILE A 640 -148.87 53.78 -3.96
N ARG A 641 -148.37 52.82 -4.76
CA ARG A 641 -149.08 52.25 -5.91
C ARG A 641 -150.36 51.52 -5.52
N ILE A 642 -150.41 50.89 -4.34
CA ILE A 642 -151.60 50.23 -3.78
C ILE A 642 -152.58 51.20 -3.16
N HIS A 643 -152.13 52.20 -2.40
CA HIS A 643 -153.02 53.22 -1.82
C HIS A 643 -153.63 54.13 -2.90
N ARG A 644 -153.02 54.18 -4.09
CA ARG A 644 -153.62 54.81 -5.27
C ARG A 644 -154.68 53.92 -5.97
N ARG A 645 -154.99 52.71 -5.45
CA ARG A 645 -155.91 51.71 -6.04
C ARG A 645 -157.30 51.65 -5.38
N GLU A 646 -157.63 52.57 -4.47
CA GLU A 646 -158.98 52.70 -3.87
C GLU A 646 -159.87 53.75 -4.54
N GLU A 647 -159.43 54.39 -5.64
CA GLU A 647 -160.32 55.16 -6.53
C GLU A 647 -160.22 54.64 -7.97
N THR A 648 -161.25 53.88 -8.34
CA THR A 648 -161.75 53.60 -9.70
C THR A 648 -160.89 52.80 -10.71
N ILE A 649 -161.41 51.58 -10.96
CA ILE A 649 -161.69 50.97 -12.27
C ILE A 649 -160.48 50.46 -13.10
N GLY A 650 -160.44 49.13 -13.22
CA GLY A 650 -160.44 48.47 -14.53
C GLY A 650 -159.09 48.23 -15.20
N ASP A 651 -158.71 46.95 -15.18
CA ASP A 651 -157.99 46.23 -16.22
C ASP A 651 -156.46 46.38 -16.35
N ILE A 652 -155.79 45.35 -15.82
CA ILE A 652 -154.50 44.78 -16.26
C ILE A 652 -154.89 43.69 -17.28
N PRO A 653 -154.22 43.53 -18.44
CA PRO A 653 -152.89 42.87 -18.51
C PRO A 653 -151.97 43.43 -19.62
N GLU A 654 -150.67 43.18 -19.69
CA GLU A 654 -149.67 42.48 -18.88
C GLU A 654 -148.31 43.01 -19.40
N PHE A 655 -147.35 43.09 -18.47
CA PHE A 655 -145.95 42.72 -18.61
C PHE A 655 -145.25 42.69 -19.99
N GLU A 656 -144.18 43.50 -20.14
CA GLU A 656 -142.80 43.03 -20.35
C GLU A 656 -141.85 44.22 -20.62
N VAL A 657 -141.48 44.95 -19.57
CA VAL A 657 -140.33 45.86 -19.61
C VAL A 657 -139.55 45.66 -18.32
N LEU A 658 -138.49 44.86 -18.40
CA LEU A 658 -137.18 45.04 -17.76
C LEU A 658 -136.48 43.69 -17.63
N ASN A 659 -135.43 43.50 -18.43
CA ASN A 659 -134.20 42.82 -18.04
C ASN A 659 -133.14 43.17 -19.11
N LYS A 660 -132.49 44.34 -18.95
CA LYS A 660 -131.16 44.57 -19.52
C LYS A 660 -130.16 44.14 -18.44
N ILE A 661 -129.09 43.46 -18.87
CA ILE A 661 -128.08 42.66 -18.12
C ILE A 661 -128.51 41.18 -18.12
N LEU A 662 -127.84 40.20 -18.74
CA LEU A 662 -126.53 40.01 -19.40
C LEU A 662 -126.69 38.76 -20.32
N PRO A 663 -125.87 38.54 -21.35
CA PRO A 663 -124.73 37.64 -21.11
C PRO A 663 -123.44 38.11 -21.81
N LEU A 664 -122.30 37.73 -21.21
CA LEU A 664 -120.97 37.80 -21.81
C LEU A 664 -120.97 37.41 -23.30
N PRO A 665 -120.17 38.12 -24.10
CA PRO A 665 -119.33 37.47 -25.08
C PRO A 665 -117.85 37.73 -24.78
N SER A 666 -117.10 36.65 -24.92
CA SER A 666 -115.66 36.57 -25.04
C SER A 666 -115.08 37.48 -26.13
N SER A 667 -113.85 37.93 -25.85
CA SER A 667 -112.74 38.15 -26.79
C SER A 667 -112.67 39.48 -27.56
N SER A 668 -111.65 40.25 -27.16
CA SER A 668 -110.59 40.83 -28.02
C SER A 668 -110.90 42.02 -28.94
N ALA A 669 -110.52 43.21 -28.49
CA ALA A 669 -109.89 44.29 -29.27
C ALA A 669 -109.20 45.22 -28.23
N SER A 670 -107.86 45.27 -28.17
CA SER A 670 -106.94 46.03 -29.02
C SER A 670 -107.17 47.54 -29.03
N GLY A 671 -106.13 48.25 -28.57
CA GLY A 671 -105.85 49.66 -28.83
C GLY A 671 -106.29 50.61 -27.72
N ILE A 672 -105.61 51.70 -27.40
CA ILE A 672 -104.53 52.46 -28.05
C ILE A 672 -104.15 53.57 -27.04
N GLY A 673 -102.93 54.10 -27.10
CA GLY A 673 -102.59 55.41 -26.51
C GLY A 673 -101.38 55.34 -25.57
N LEU A 674 -100.15 55.29 -26.07
CA LEU A 674 -99.40 56.36 -26.75
C LEU A 674 -99.05 57.52 -25.79
N VAL A 675 -97.75 57.66 -25.48
CA VAL A 675 -96.89 58.86 -25.67
C VAL A 675 -95.61 58.72 -24.80
N GLU A 676 -94.50 58.35 -25.46
CA GLU A 676 -93.18 59.04 -25.58
C GLU A 676 -92.69 60.09 -24.54
N PRO A 677 -91.41 60.57 -24.57
CA PRO A 677 -90.18 60.11 -25.27
C PRO A 677 -88.87 60.23 -24.41
N ALA A 678 -87.71 60.06 -25.07
CA ALA A 678 -86.33 60.48 -24.72
C ALA A 678 -85.45 59.46 -23.93
N GLY A 679 -84.19 59.20 -24.31
CA GLY A 679 -83.39 59.79 -25.38
C GLY A 679 -82.03 59.14 -25.59
N ASN A 680 -81.44 59.52 -26.72
CA ASN A 680 -80.02 59.60 -27.08
C ASN A 680 -79.20 58.31 -27.22
N ASN A 681 -79.13 57.84 -28.47
CA ASN A 681 -77.95 57.20 -29.05
C ASN A 681 -77.05 58.25 -29.71
N ARG A 682 -75.76 58.27 -29.35
CA ARG A 682 -74.63 58.68 -30.21
C ARG A 682 -73.35 57.95 -29.76
N GLU A 683 -72.78 57.23 -30.73
CA GLU A 683 -71.35 57.10 -31.10
C GLU A 683 -70.27 57.16 -30.01
N THR A 684 -69.43 56.12 -29.91
CA THR A 684 -68.06 56.09 -30.48
C THR A 684 -67.35 54.73 -30.21
N GLU A 685 -66.84 54.13 -31.30
CA GLU A 685 -65.51 53.50 -31.48
C GLU A 685 -64.86 52.56 -30.43
N GLY A 686 -64.38 51.40 -30.93
CA GLY A 686 -63.00 50.96 -30.65
C GLY A 686 -62.79 49.60 -29.96
N HIS A 687 -62.44 48.60 -30.79
CA HIS A 687 -61.53 47.45 -30.54
C HIS A 687 -62.04 46.11 -29.92
N LYS A 688 -61.88 45.06 -30.75
CA LYS A 688 -61.71 43.59 -30.50
C LYS A 688 -60.61 43.29 -29.45
N PRO A 689 -60.39 42.03 -28.94
CA PRO A 689 -60.68 40.69 -29.52
C PRO A 689 -61.42 39.71 -28.57
N GLU A 690 -62.17 38.69 -29.03
CA GLU A 690 -61.75 37.37 -29.58
C GLU A 690 -61.18 36.38 -28.56
N ALA A 691 -62.01 35.41 -28.12
CA ALA A 691 -61.66 34.01 -27.90
C ALA A 691 -62.93 33.21 -27.58
N ALA A 692 -63.33 32.35 -28.52
CA ALA A 692 -64.45 31.43 -28.40
C ALA A 692 -63.99 30.08 -27.81
N ALA A 693 -64.96 29.44 -27.17
CA ALA A 693 -64.91 28.12 -26.57
C ALA A 693 -64.53 26.99 -27.53
N THR A 694 -64.05 25.89 -26.95
CA THR A 694 -64.70 24.55 -26.83
C THR A 694 -63.64 23.46 -27.01
N GLY A 695 -63.46 22.57 -26.01
CA GLY A 695 -62.62 21.36 -26.15
C GLY A 695 -63.37 20.24 -26.89
N PRO A 696 -63.08 18.96 -26.61
CA PRO A 696 -61.79 18.32 -26.33
C PRO A 696 -61.59 17.06 -27.21
N GLU A 697 -60.38 16.53 -27.34
CA GLU A 697 -60.19 15.07 -27.58
C GLU A 697 -58.74 14.64 -27.32
N SER A 698 -58.61 13.46 -26.72
CA SER A 698 -57.38 12.75 -26.34
C SER A 698 -56.47 12.41 -27.54
N PRO A 699 -55.24 11.91 -27.30
CA PRO A 699 -55.06 10.49 -27.66
C PRO A 699 -54.07 9.68 -26.82
N GLU A 700 -54.32 8.36 -26.89
CA GLU A 700 -53.44 7.24 -26.56
C GLU A 700 -52.30 7.03 -27.59
N SER A 701 -51.41 6.15 -27.17
CA SER A 701 -50.07 5.75 -27.60
C SER A 701 -49.84 5.14 -29.00
N LEU A 702 -48.53 5.05 -29.31
CA LEU A 702 -47.79 4.13 -30.22
C LEU A 702 -47.66 4.54 -31.70
N SER A 703 -46.44 4.87 -32.13
CA SER A 703 -45.55 3.93 -32.86
C SER A 703 -44.26 4.58 -33.37
N HIS A 704 -43.21 3.76 -33.42
CA HIS A 704 -41.90 3.98 -34.02
C HIS A 704 -41.95 4.37 -35.51
N SER A 705 -40.95 5.09 -36.00
CA SER A 705 -40.03 4.63 -37.08
C SER A 705 -39.05 5.73 -37.54
N GLN A 706 -37.76 5.48 -37.31
CA GLN A 706 -36.64 5.61 -38.25
C GLN A 706 -36.65 6.70 -39.35
N ASN A 707 -35.69 7.63 -39.32
CA ASN A 707 -34.39 7.55 -40.02
C ASN A 707 -33.74 8.94 -40.19
N SER A 708 -32.40 8.94 -40.09
CA SER A 708 -31.37 9.68 -40.86
C SER A 708 -31.64 11.16 -41.25
N GLU A 709 -30.69 12.09 -41.18
CA GLU A 709 -29.36 12.03 -41.78
C GLU A 709 -28.58 13.34 -41.49
N ALA A 710 -27.26 13.22 -41.44
CA ALA A 710 -26.22 14.19 -41.79
C ALA A 710 -26.18 15.61 -41.21
N GLY A 711 -24.99 15.97 -40.68
CA GLY A 711 -24.64 17.35 -40.36
C GLY A 711 -23.22 17.53 -39.82
N TYR A 712 -22.23 17.27 -40.68
CA TYR A 712 -20.80 17.51 -40.54
C TYR A 712 -20.38 18.75 -39.71
N LYS A 713 -19.27 18.62 -38.97
CA LYS A 713 -18.12 19.53 -39.09
C LYS A 713 -16.80 18.90 -38.64
N ASN A 714 -15.82 19.07 -39.52
CA ASN A 714 -14.46 18.56 -39.54
C ASN A 714 -13.51 19.24 -38.55
N VAL A 715 -12.33 18.60 -38.42
CA VAL A 715 -10.93 19.12 -38.38
C VAL A 715 -10.18 18.37 -37.27
N ALA A 716 -9.49 17.24 -37.52
CA ALA A 716 -8.31 16.93 -38.33
C ALA A 716 -6.99 16.93 -37.54
N SER A 717 -6.33 15.76 -37.49
CA SER A 717 -4.87 15.51 -37.57
C SER A 717 -4.67 13.97 -37.48
N LEU A 718 -4.56 13.24 -38.59
CA LEU A 718 -3.44 13.06 -39.54
C LEU A 718 -2.36 12.05 -39.04
N LYS A 719 -2.39 10.86 -39.70
CA LYS A 719 -1.26 9.95 -40.04
C LYS A 719 -0.60 9.18 -38.88
N GLN A 720 -0.23 7.89 -38.98
CA GLN A 720 -0.17 6.93 -40.08
C GLN A 720 0.12 5.56 -39.45
N THR A 721 -0.63 4.54 -39.84
CA THR A 721 -0.40 3.13 -39.49
C THR A 721 0.51 2.49 -40.53
N ASP A 722 1.49 1.72 -40.08
CA ASP A 722 2.06 0.63 -40.86
C ASP A 722 1.99 -0.68 -40.04
N SER A 723 1.66 -1.73 -40.77
CA SER A 723 1.52 -3.15 -40.44
C SER A 723 2.65 -3.76 -39.60
N ILE A 724 2.34 -4.89 -38.95
CA ILE A 724 3.06 -6.19 -38.93
C ILE A 724 2.36 -7.05 -37.85
N GLN A 725 1.45 -7.95 -38.24
CA GLN A 725 1.66 -9.39 -38.49
C GLN A 725 1.75 -10.22 -37.19
N GLU A 726 0.60 -10.81 -36.83
CA GLU A 726 0.53 -11.97 -35.94
C GLU A 726 1.30 -13.13 -36.57
N GLN A 727 2.27 -13.68 -35.82
CA GLN A 727 2.85 -14.97 -36.12
C GLN A 727 2.52 -15.93 -34.98
N ASP A 728 1.45 -16.68 -35.21
CA ASP A 728 1.10 -17.90 -34.52
C ASP A 728 2.01 -19.02 -35.06
N GLN A 729 2.87 -19.59 -34.22
CA GLN A 729 3.54 -20.86 -34.53
C GLN A 729 3.47 -21.81 -33.33
N LYS A 730 2.60 -22.80 -33.49
CA LYS A 730 2.61 -24.08 -32.80
C LYS A 730 3.90 -24.87 -33.10
N SER A 731 4.38 -25.61 -32.08
CA SER A 731 4.67 -27.07 -32.12
C SER A 731 6.09 -27.47 -31.71
N LYS A 732 6.14 -28.40 -30.73
CA LYS A 732 7.15 -29.45 -30.45
C LYS A 732 8.49 -28.91 -29.89
N LEU A 733 8.98 -29.34 -28.73
CA LEU A 733 8.97 -30.63 -28.05
C LEU A 733 9.03 -30.40 -26.52
#